data_AF-A0A1V5UZ24-F1
#
_entry.id   AF-A0A1V5UZ24-F1
#
_cell.length_a   1.000
_cell.length_b   1.000
_cell.length_c   1.000
_cell.angle_alpha   90.00
_cell.angle_beta   90.00
_cell.angle_gamma   90.00
#
_symmetry.space_group_name_H-M   'P 1'
#
loop_
_entity.id
_entity.type
_entity.pdbx_description
1 polymer ?
#
loop_
_entity_poly.entity_id
_entity_poly.type
_entity_poly.pdbx_seq_one_letter_code
_entity_poly.pdbx_strand_id
1 'polypeptide(L)'
;MKFRNLVCCGLISFSTILSAKEFFVAPDGKDGNGGLLEANSFRTIQKGVDALKPGDMLTIFPGKYHEAVFWRFNGDSRKKTIVRAKYPGTVLIHGDIPVSGFKKVNGVKNCYALQLPIHPEAVNECDSLSVYSRRLSYFQGPDIASYGAYHYDEQSKTLFISTHDGGDPDKHVISISVIGNHGFRIEPLPLKEQHVENVEIDGLVFSGFNKRDLGAHQSTWGISILNPVNCRIRRCTAFMNAGGIAMENTVRSKIEYCSAYGNGTENDVSAGNIIIRSGQDSVIDNCMSFRSLTYGIRFYGRNINNILSNSISIGDLRGAIWIKPCDDLSKLSGIYSPDLVACRNSEYSVFKINDYDRSGKNGKTSLAMNKDSVVSHGRDFADPHNYDLRLQKGAALKKGFSGDNVFFISPNGKDEHDGRSIDTPWRTLKNARENSTVYFLPGKYAGGMKIDKNNVVLAGRGQNAPAVIQGAENGLDIAADNVTVCRLSFVGSENSAILCNGKDITIDRCGFSMQKIALKADSASGLAIRHSAFDRSVEKLIAAEKSDGVFAHNILMGKEILPRGFTACGNAYGVSIPPGEAGAVKIIPEFKNALSGDFSLKNEKAFRGRSLDGLSFGPYFFLYEPEDTMPDHLAPIQIGSTTASIGYTMRGMPQKALLCLKAKDAGEWSQFPDQAEECAFRSISVTGLTPGMEYQYYVVASPVMGYHLGNHYLPEGLNIRDPRSIRSPVLTFSTPLADRPSRVYHVAKNGNDSSEGTAASPFLTISQAAMKTLPGDTVIVHEGIYSETVVIPTSGTRDKPVTYQAAPGEYVWLDGTGRQMYRAFAVFGKGFLNFDGFRFKMYGTGKANSSGIFLLFGGNDISISRCFHDGRAPGYSPSMLHARNSRKISMRNSVSVGGMSSTAFVNSSEIVIENNVFKMPSIWTVIFYGKPDQSIRFANNIVTDNLRSKTDQAPLRIENLNSLAEENNIFFMRFPRDLRYIVEHLNDGADSGNEWEKIKLDEYYNLIARNKGSIFADPNIKALPKMLQWKNASERKNDMKKGIEFERNVNNYENARNPNNHHLYRQWDFSDFFASPPLFDGKGKKIGLDREQFTTFPSKPQDTSVWDSRR
;
A
#
# COMPACT_ATOMS: atom_id res chain seq x y z
N MET A 1 16.49 -2.01 -83.71
CA MET A 1 17.87 -2.15 -83.18
C MET A 1 18.60 -0.83 -83.34
N LYS A 2 18.84 -0.09 -82.25
CA LYS A 2 19.73 1.08 -82.23
C LYS A 2 20.58 0.99 -80.97
N PHE A 3 21.88 0.80 -81.17
CA PHE A 3 22.90 1.06 -80.16
C PHE A 3 23.21 2.55 -80.15
N ARG A 4 23.28 3.18 -78.97
CA ARG A 4 24.08 4.39 -78.78
C ARG A 4 24.52 4.57 -77.32
N ASN A 5 25.84 4.61 -77.19
CA ASN A 5 26.76 4.94 -76.12
C ASN A 5 26.29 5.79 -74.93
N LEU A 6 26.87 5.43 -73.78
CA LEU A 6 26.99 6.17 -72.53
C LEU A 6 27.47 7.62 -72.71
N VAL A 7 26.84 8.54 -71.98
CA VAL A 7 27.46 9.71 -71.36
C VAL A 7 26.89 9.85 -69.94
N CYS A 8 27.79 9.94 -68.96
CA CYS A 8 27.48 10.20 -67.56
C CYS A 8 26.82 11.57 -67.35
N CYS A 9 25.68 11.60 -66.64
CA CYS A 9 25.24 12.76 -65.87
C CYS A 9 24.88 12.30 -64.44
N GLY A 10 25.61 12.83 -63.47
CA GLY A 10 25.34 12.62 -62.05
C GLY A 10 24.07 13.34 -61.61
N LEU A 11 23.12 12.59 -61.05
CA LEU A 11 22.08 13.12 -60.20
C LEU A 11 22.61 13.11 -58.77
N ILE A 12 23.14 14.24 -58.32
CA ILE A 12 23.32 14.51 -56.90
C ILE A 12 21.92 14.72 -56.33
N SER A 13 21.37 13.68 -55.68
CA SER A 13 20.22 13.87 -54.80
C SER A 13 20.71 14.62 -53.57
N PHE A 14 20.39 15.90 -53.47
CA PHE A 14 20.45 16.62 -52.20
C PHE A 14 19.43 15.97 -51.27
N SER A 15 19.86 14.97 -50.50
CA SER A 15 19.16 14.59 -49.27
C SER A 15 19.31 15.76 -48.31
N THR A 16 18.34 16.67 -48.29
CA THR A 16 18.20 17.64 -47.21
C THR A 16 18.12 16.86 -45.90
N ILE A 17 19.18 16.93 -45.09
CA ILE A 17 19.16 16.51 -43.70
C ILE A 17 18.17 17.47 -43.03
N LEU A 18 16.90 17.07 -42.90
CA LEU A 18 15.96 17.85 -42.09
C LEU A 18 16.43 17.78 -40.64
N SER A 19 16.77 18.93 -40.07
CA SER A 19 17.02 19.09 -38.64
C SER A 19 15.80 18.64 -37.84
N ALA A 20 16.03 17.98 -36.70
CA ALA A 20 15.02 17.77 -35.67
C ALA A 20 14.34 19.10 -35.32
N LYS A 21 13.01 19.07 -35.13
CA LYS A 21 12.22 20.24 -34.73
C LYS A 21 11.99 20.24 -33.23
N GLU A 22 11.95 21.43 -32.64
CA GLU A 22 11.46 21.64 -31.28
C GLU A 22 10.09 22.31 -31.33
N PHE A 23 9.14 21.76 -30.59
CA PHE A 23 7.81 22.29 -30.39
C PHE A 23 7.63 22.76 -28.94
N PHE A 24 6.74 23.71 -28.73
CA PHE A 24 6.48 24.33 -27.44
C PHE A 24 5.01 24.26 -27.04
N VAL A 25 4.75 23.96 -25.77
CA VAL A 25 3.41 23.99 -25.14
C VAL A 25 3.46 24.90 -23.93
N ALA A 26 2.47 25.78 -23.77
CA ALA A 26 2.31 26.63 -22.60
C ALA A 26 0.84 26.76 -22.16
N PRO A 27 0.54 27.03 -20.88
CA PRO A 27 -0.84 27.09 -20.38
C PRO A 27 -1.70 28.17 -21.05
N ASP A 28 -1.06 29.25 -21.52
CA ASP A 28 -1.64 30.40 -22.23
C ASP A 28 -1.53 30.29 -23.76
N GLY A 29 -0.98 29.19 -24.27
CA GLY A 29 -0.88 28.89 -25.70
C GLY A 29 -2.24 28.65 -26.39
N LYS A 30 -2.20 28.34 -27.68
CA LYS A 30 -3.39 28.03 -28.50
C LYS A 30 -3.13 26.87 -29.45
N ASP A 31 -4.02 25.89 -29.53
CA ASP A 31 -3.83 24.71 -30.40
C ASP A 31 -3.96 25.00 -31.90
N GLY A 32 -4.42 26.19 -32.27
CA GLY A 32 -4.36 26.71 -33.64
C GLY A 32 -2.98 27.25 -34.04
N ASN A 33 -2.04 27.37 -33.09
CA ASN A 33 -0.68 27.85 -33.35
C ASN A 33 0.18 26.79 -34.05
N GLY A 34 1.36 27.19 -34.55
CA GLY A 34 2.31 26.28 -35.19
C GLY A 34 3.23 25.53 -34.21
N GLY A 35 3.35 25.99 -32.97
CA GLY A 35 4.14 25.36 -31.90
C GLY A 35 5.66 25.48 -32.05
N LEU A 36 6.19 26.09 -33.10
CA LEU A 36 7.65 26.13 -33.38
C LEU A 36 8.40 27.28 -32.67
N LEU A 37 7.69 28.17 -31.97
CA LEU A 37 8.26 29.29 -31.23
C LEU A 37 7.61 29.38 -29.85
N GLU A 38 8.34 29.78 -28.82
CA GLU A 38 7.81 29.92 -27.45
C GLU A 38 6.57 30.82 -27.40
N ALA A 39 6.59 31.96 -28.10
CA ALA A 39 5.48 32.92 -28.17
C ALA A 39 4.27 32.43 -29.00
N ASN A 40 4.43 31.33 -29.74
CA ASN A 40 3.39 30.73 -30.59
C ASN A 40 3.23 29.24 -30.25
N SER A 41 3.22 28.94 -28.95
CA SER A 41 3.11 27.60 -28.38
C SER A 41 1.71 27.02 -28.52
N PHE A 42 1.63 25.69 -28.54
CA PHE A 42 0.36 24.97 -28.37
C PHE A 42 -0.18 25.17 -26.94
N ARG A 43 -1.48 24.94 -26.76
CA ARG A 43 -2.14 25.00 -25.44
C ARG A 43 -2.09 23.65 -24.75
N THR A 44 -2.40 22.58 -25.47
CA THR A 44 -2.52 21.23 -24.93
C THR A 44 -1.27 20.42 -25.21
N ILE A 45 -0.92 19.56 -24.26
CA ILE A 45 0.20 18.63 -24.42
C ILE A 45 -0.14 17.59 -25.48
N GLN A 46 -1.41 17.15 -25.55
CA GLN A 46 -1.88 16.26 -26.62
C GLN A 46 -1.54 16.82 -28.02
N LYS A 47 -1.85 18.11 -28.27
CA LYS A 47 -1.53 18.73 -29.56
C LYS A 47 -0.03 18.76 -29.83
N GLY A 48 0.78 19.01 -28.80
CA GLY A 48 2.23 18.97 -28.88
C GLY A 48 2.79 17.61 -29.29
N VAL A 49 2.33 16.53 -28.64
CA VAL A 49 2.83 15.17 -28.95
C VAL A 49 2.35 14.67 -30.32
N ASP A 50 1.15 15.07 -30.76
CA ASP A 50 0.62 14.75 -32.08
C ASP A 50 1.44 15.38 -33.22
N ALA A 51 2.17 16.46 -32.94
CA ALA A 51 3.02 17.13 -33.93
C ALA A 51 4.40 16.48 -34.12
N LEU A 52 4.83 15.62 -33.19
CA LEU A 52 6.18 15.05 -33.16
C LEU A 52 6.39 13.98 -34.23
N LYS A 53 7.57 14.00 -34.84
CA LYS A 53 8.13 12.89 -35.63
C LYS A 53 9.35 12.30 -34.92
N PRO A 54 9.79 11.07 -35.27
CA PRO A 54 10.99 10.49 -34.70
C PRO A 54 12.21 11.40 -34.83
N GLY A 55 12.79 11.78 -33.69
CA GLY A 55 13.92 12.72 -33.58
C GLY A 55 13.55 14.13 -33.08
N ASP A 56 12.26 14.49 -33.06
CA ASP A 56 11.80 15.80 -32.62
C ASP A 56 11.76 15.93 -31.08
N MET A 57 11.58 17.16 -30.60
CA MET A 57 11.49 17.51 -29.19
C MET A 57 10.23 18.33 -28.88
N LEU A 58 9.61 18.10 -27.73
CA LEU A 58 8.55 18.92 -27.15
C LEU A 58 9.02 19.49 -25.82
N THR A 59 9.02 20.82 -25.70
CA THR A 59 9.32 21.55 -24.45
C THR A 59 8.05 22.16 -23.88
N ILE A 60 7.70 21.76 -22.66
CA ILE A 60 6.46 22.16 -21.99
C ILE A 60 6.79 23.18 -20.90
N PHE A 61 6.12 24.33 -20.93
CA PHE A 61 6.34 25.43 -19.99
C PHE A 61 5.66 25.18 -18.64
N PRO A 62 6.21 25.76 -17.55
CA PRO A 62 5.65 25.65 -16.20
C PRO A 62 4.15 25.93 -16.15
N GLY A 63 3.40 25.12 -15.39
CA GLY A 63 1.96 25.30 -15.25
C GLY A 63 1.20 24.03 -14.91
N LYS A 64 -0.13 24.19 -14.81
CA LYS A 64 -1.08 23.10 -14.59
C LYS A 64 -1.83 22.79 -15.87
N TYR A 65 -1.87 21.51 -16.23
CA TYR A 65 -2.52 20.98 -17.43
C TYR A 65 -3.54 19.92 -17.00
N HIS A 66 -4.82 20.27 -17.06
CA HIS A 66 -5.92 19.36 -16.73
C HIS A 66 -6.35 18.58 -17.97
N GLU A 67 -5.58 17.56 -18.33
CA GLU A 67 -5.80 16.70 -19.50
C GLU A 67 -5.23 15.29 -19.27
N ALA A 68 -5.68 14.33 -20.08
CA ALA A 68 -5.03 13.04 -20.25
C ALA A 68 -4.40 12.98 -21.65
N VAL A 69 -3.13 12.56 -21.72
CA VAL A 69 -2.34 12.52 -22.94
C VAL A 69 -2.21 11.08 -23.42
N PHE A 70 -2.57 10.83 -24.67
CA PHE A 70 -2.50 9.53 -25.32
C PHE A 70 -1.72 9.63 -26.62
N TRP A 71 -0.50 9.09 -26.63
CA TRP A 71 0.43 9.22 -27.74
C TRP A 71 0.70 7.87 -28.41
N ARG A 72 0.17 7.70 -29.63
CA ARG A 72 0.47 6.55 -30.48
C ARG A 72 1.74 6.81 -31.28
N PHE A 73 2.84 6.20 -30.89
CA PHE A 73 4.15 6.55 -31.43
C PHE A 73 5.14 5.38 -31.39
N ASN A 74 5.69 5.01 -32.55
CA ASN A 74 6.64 3.89 -32.64
C ASN A 74 8.10 4.34 -32.40
N GLY A 75 8.41 5.62 -32.65
CA GLY A 75 9.80 6.09 -32.58
C GLY A 75 10.68 5.57 -33.71
N ASP A 76 12.00 5.59 -33.49
CA ASP A 76 13.02 5.11 -34.43
C ASP A 76 14.29 4.70 -33.67
N SER A 77 14.80 3.49 -33.89
CA SER A 77 16.01 2.93 -33.26
C SER A 77 17.29 3.77 -33.37
N ARG A 78 17.35 4.80 -34.23
CA ARG A 78 18.51 5.69 -34.40
C ARG A 78 18.23 7.15 -34.02
N LYS A 79 16.97 7.53 -33.78
CA LYS A 79 16.60 8.92 -33.47
C LYS A 79 15.92 9.02 -32.11
N LYS A 80 16.48 9.85 -31.24
CA LYS A 80 15.90 10.11 -29.92
C LYS A 80 14.81 11.17 -30.02
N THR A 81 13.61 10.85 -29.54
CA THR A 81 12.49 11.80 -29.44
C THR A 81 12.30 12.18 -27.97
N ILE A 82 12.15 13.47 -27.67
CA ILE A 82 12.16 13.98 -26.27
C ILE A 82 10.87 14.75 -25.97
N VAL A 83 10.22 14.44 -24.86
CA VAL A 83 9.18 15.30 -24.26
C VAL A 83 9.66 15.72 -22.88
N ARG A 84 9.82 17.03 -22.66
CA ARG A 84 10.40 17.55 -21.41
C ARG A 84 9.63 18.73 -20.83
N ALA A 85 9.66 18.85 -19.51
CA ALA A 85 9.42 20.15 -18.88
C ALA A 85 10.60 21.09 -19.18
N LYS A 86 10.33 22.38 -19.40
CA LYS A 86 11.37 23.43 -19.50
C LYS A 86 12.24 23.45 -18.24
N TYR A 87 11.59 23.37 -17.08
CA TYR A 87 12.23 23.17 -15.78
C TYR A 87 11.62 21.92 -15.11
N PRO A 88 12.40 20.86 -14.83
CA PRO A 88 11.87 19.63 -14.22
C PRO A 88 11.05 19.92 -12.97
N GLY A 89 9.91 19.26 -12.78
CA GLY A 89 9.04 19.39 -11.61
C GLY A 89 8.10 20.61 -11.60
N THR A 90 7.98 21.34 -12.72
CA THR A 90 7.10 22.53 -12.81
C THR A 90 5.90 22.40 -13.73
N VAL A 91 5.78 21.25 -14.41
CA VAL A 91 4.67 20.93 -15.31
C VAL A 91 3.82 19.87 -14.63
N LEU A 92 2.70 20.28 -14.05
CA LEU A 92 1.74 19.39 -13.42
C LEU A 92 0.62 19.02 -14.41
N ILE A 93 0.62 17.77 -14.85
CA ILE A 93 -0.48 17.15 -15.59
C ILE A 93 -1.37 16.48 -14.56
N HIS A 94 -2.65 16.87 -14.47
CA HIS A 94 -3.52 16.38 -13.40
C HIS A 94 -4.93 16.00 -13.86
N GLY A 95 -5.50 15.00 -13.21
CA GLY A 95 -6.84 14.46 -13.49
C GLY A 95 -7.88 14.74 -12.41
N ASP A 96 -7.53 15.55 -11.41
CA ASP A 96 -8.35 15.88 -10.25
C ASP A 96 -8.68 17.38 -10.15
N ILE A 97 -9.74 17.67 -9.39
CA ILE A 97 -10.18 19.03 -9.06
C ILE A 97 -10.34 19.19 -7.55
N PRO A 98 -9.98 20.35 -6.96
CA PRO A 98 -10.15 20.59 -5.53
C PRO A 98 -11.63 20.74 -5.17
N VAL A 99 -12.01 20.30 -3.96
CA VAL A 99 -13.36 20.46 -3.40
C VAL A 99 -13.29 20.93 -1.94
N SER A 100 -14.29 21.69 -1.51
CA SER A 100 -14.36 22.29 -0.16
C SER A 100 -15.81 22.60 0.24
N GLY A 101 -16.05 23.01 1.50
CA GLY A 101 -17.38 23.45 1.96
C GLY A 101 -18.26 22.28 2.41
N PHE A 102 -17.63 21.26 3.00
CA PHE A 102 -18.32 20.10 3.54
C PHE A 102 -19.16 20.47 4.77
N LYS A 103 -20.34 19.86 4.92
CA LYS A 103 -21.22 20.04 6.08
C LYS A 103 -21.25 18.78 6.92
N LYS A 104 -21.12 18.92 8.24
CA LYS A 104 -21.21 17.78 9.17
C LYS A 104 -22.59 17.12 9.07
N VAL A 105 -22.61 15.78 9.03
CA VAL A 105 -23.86 15.00 9.00
C VAL A 105 -24.35 14.78 10.43
N ASN A 106 -25.60 15.18 10.71
CA ASN A 106 -26.20 15.03 12.03
C ASN A 106 -26.36 13.56 12.41
N GLY A 107 -26.04 13.23 13.68
CA GLY A 107 -26.16 11.86 14.20
C GLY A 107 -25.09 10.88 13.72
N VAL A 108 -24.21 11.27 12.79
CA VAL A 108 -23.12 10.42 12.28
C VAL A 108 -21.78 11.09 12.58
N LYS A 109 -21.01 10.52 13.51
CA LYS A 109 -19.74 11.12 13.93
C LYS A 109 -18.69 11.02 12.81
N ASN A 110 -17.86 12.05 12.67
CA ASN A 110 -16.77 12.16 11.68
C ASN A 110 -17.22 11.99 10.22
N CYS A 111 -18.50 12.23 9.92
CA CYS A 111 -19.06 12.18 8.58
C CYS A 111 -19.44 13.59 8.12
N TYR A 112 -19.04 13.92 6.90
CA TYR A 112 -19.33 15.20 6.28
C TYR A 112 -19.84 15.00 4.86
N ALA A 113 -20.73 15.87 4.41
CA ALA A 113 -21.40 15.81 3.13
C ALA A 113 -21.15 17.06 2.29
N LEU A 114 -20.93 16.86 1.00
CA LEU A 114 -20.81 17.92 0.00
C LEU A 114 -21.73 17.60 -1.17
N GLN A 115 -22.48 18.59 -1.65
CA GLN A 115 -23.25 18.43 -2.86
C GLN A 115 -22.36 18.51 -4.08
N LEU A 116 -22.33 17.43 -4.86
CA LEU A 116 -21.36 17.23 -5.91
C LEU A 116 -22.03 16.64 -7.16
N PRO A 117 -22.22 17.41 -8.24
CA PRO A 117 -22.94 16.95 -9.43
C PRO A 117 -22.19 15.88 -10.24
N ILE A 118 -20.88 15.75 -10.03
CA ILE A 118 -20.00 14.82 -10.76
C ILE A 118 -19.72 13.61 -9.87
N HIS A 119 -19.87 12.40 -10.41
CA HIS A 119 -19.46 11.17 -9.73
C HIS A 119 -17.92 11.12 -9.69
N PRO A 120 -17.29 11.10 -8.51
CA PRO A 120 -15.83 11.07 -8.41
C PRO A 120 -15.25 9.70 -8.77
N GLU A 121 -14.17 9.67 -9.54
CA GLU A 121 -13.40 8.44 -9.80
C GLU A 121 -12.64 7.98 -8.53
N ALA A 122 -12.19 8.94 -7.73
CA ALA A 122 -11.59 8.77 -6.41
C ALA A 122 -11.69 10.08 -5.62
N VAL A 123 -11.47 10.00 -4.31
CA VAL A 123 -11.34 11.15 -3.40
C VAL A 123 -9.94 11.11 -2.80
N ASN A 124 -9.20 12.22 -2.87
CA ASN A 124 -7.82 12.33 -2.44
C ASN A 124 -7.72 13.39 -1.31
N GLU A 125 -6.98 13.06 -0.26
CA GLU A 125 -6.54 13.99 0.78
C GLU A 125 -5.04 14.23 0.61
N CYS A 126 -4.70 15.33 -0.06
CA CYS A 126 -3.35 15.60 -0.55
C CYS A 126 -2.35 15.88 0.57
N ASP A 127 -2.79 16.49 1.69
CA ASP A 127 -1.93 16.86 2.81
C ASP A 127 -1.45 15.67 3.66
N SER A 128 -2.21 14.56 3.65
CA SER A 128 -1.81 13.31 4.30
C SER A 128 -1.35 12.23 3.30
N LEU A 129 -1.34 12.55 2.01
CA LEU A 129 -1.10 11.62 0.91
C LEU A 129 -2.01 10.37 0.98
N SER A 130 -3.31 10.59 1.17
CA SER A 130 -4.28 9.50 1.35
C SER A 130 -5.32 9.50 0.22
N VAL A 131 -5.41 8.40 -0.52
CA VAL A 131 -6.57 8.13 -1.40
C VAL A 131 -7.63 7.40 -0.57
N TYR A 132 -8.83 7.96 -0.51
CA TYR A 132 -9.88 7.44 0.35
C TYR A 132 -10.44 6.12 -0.16
N SER A 133 -10.77 5.24 0.79
CA SER A 133 -11.42 3.97 0.51
C SER A 133 -12.90 4.19 0.15
N ARG A 134 -13.34 3.66 -0.99
CA ARG A 134 -14.74 3.77 -1.44
C ARG A 134 -15.66 2.87 -0.60
N ARG A 135 -16.82 3.41 -0.19
CA ARG A 135 -17.88 2.72 0.55
C ARG A 135 -19.18 2.73 -0.25
N LEU A 136 -19.95 1.64 -0.16
CA LEU A 136 -21.23 1.50 -0.87
C LEU A 136 -22.43 2.16 -0.20
N SER A 137 -22.31 2.51 1.07
CA SER A 137 -23.29 3.33 1.79
C SER A 137 -22.53 4.32 2.66
N TYR A 138 -23.15 5.46 2.97
CA TYR A 138 -22.60 6.34 3.98
C TYR A 138 -22.72 5.68 5.37
N PHE A 139 -21.87 6.10 6.30
CA PHE A 139 -21.45 5.38 7.51
C PHE A 139 -22.60 5.09 8.51
N GLN A 140 -23.37 4.02 8.29
CA GLN A 140 -24.44 3.57 9.19
C GLN A 140 -24.01 2.31 9.95
N GLY A 141 -24.08 2.36 11.29
CA GLY A 141 -23.74 1.27 12.20
C GLY A 141 -22.35 1.35 12.84
N PRO A 142 -22.02 0.45 13.80
CA PRO A 142 -20.71 0.32 14.42
C PRO A 142 -19.67 -0.27 13.45
N ASP A 143 -19.71 0.12 12.17
CA ASP A 143 -18.65 -0.18 11.22
C ASP A 143 -17.49 0.78 11.51
N ILE A 144 -16.81 0.54 12.62
CA ILE A 144 -15.60 1.24 13.00
C ILE A 144 -14.50 0.83 12.00
N ALA A 145 -14.35 1.65 10.94
CA ALA A 145 -13.11 1.97 10.22
C ALA A 145 -13.43 2.97 9.08
N SER A 146 -14.06 4.10 9.42
CA SER A 146 -14.51 5.09 8.40
C SER A 146 -13.46 6.14 8.06
N TYR A 147 -12.33 6.22 8.77
CA TYR A 147 -11.30 7.21 8.49
C TYR A 147 -10.69 7.04 7.10
N GLY A 148 -10.52 8.16 6.39
CA GLY A 148 -10.01 8.16 5.02
C GLY A 148 -10.90 7.36 4.07
N ALA A 149 -12.21 7.59 4.12
CA ALA A 149 -13.19 6.87 3.31
C ALA A 149 -14.26 7.81 2.74
N TYR A 150 -14.89 7.39 1.64
CA TYR A 150 -15.96 8.15 1.00
C TYR A 150 -17.09 7.26 0.49
N HIS A 151 -18.29 7.83 0.39
CA HIS A 151 -19.44 7.28 -0.31
C HIS A 151 -20.06 8.37 -1.18
N TYR A 152 -20.37 8.06 -2.44
CA TYR A 152 -21.11 8.96 -3.31
C TYR A 152 -22.51 8.39 -3.54
N ASP A 153 -23.53 9.16 -3.16
CA ASP A 153 -24.92 8.83 -3.43
C ASP A 153 -25.33 9.42 -4.78
N GLU A 154 -25.59 8.52 -5.74
CA GLU A 154 -25.96 8.87 -7.11
C GLU A 154 -27.31 9.58 -7.20
N GLN A 155 -28.26 9.26 -6.31
CA GLN A 155 -29.62 9.78 -6.36
C GLN A 155 -29.68 11.20 -5.82
N SER A 156 -29.05 11.43 -4.66
CA SER A 156 -28.98 12.75 -4.07
C SER A 156 -27.86 13.60 -4.65
N LYS A 157 -26.91 13.02 -5.41
CA LYS A 157 -25.68 13.68 -5.89
C LYS A 157 -24.83 14.24 -4.74
N THR A 158 -24.79 13.53 -3.63
CA THR A 158 -24.08 13.92 -2.42
C THR A 158 -22.85 13.04 -2.20
N LEU A 159 -21.69 13.68 -2.01
CA LEU A 159 -20.45 13.04 -1.57
C LEU A 159 -20.37 13.08 -0.04
N PHE A 160 -20.33 11.91 0.58
CA PHE A 160 -20.06 11.72 2.00
C PHE A 160 -18.60 11.31 2.20
N ILE A 161 -17.91 11.94 3.14
CA ILE A 161 -16.52 11.62 3.48
C ILE A 161 -16.31 11.53 4.99
N SER A 162 -15.23 10.87 5.36
CA SER A 162 -14.60 10.97 6.67
C SER A 162 -13.09 11.08 6.46
N THR A 163 -12.47 12.10 7.05
CA THR A 163 -11.06 12.40 6.81
C THR A 163 -10.14 11.34 7.41
N HIS A 164 -8.88 11.31 6.99
CA HIS A 164 -7.91 10.33 7.48
C HIS A 164 -7.74 10.38 9.01
N ASP A 165 -7.83 11.57 9.61
CA ASP A 165 -7.77 11.77 11.05
C ASP A 165 -9.15 11.91 11.72
N GLY A 166 -10.25 11.92 10.94
CA GLY A 166 -11.62 12.14 11.42
C GLY A 166 -11.97 13.58 11.78
N GLY A 167 -11.03 14.49 11.56
CA GLY A 167 -11.18 15.92 11.75
C GLY A 167 -12.16 16.56 10.76
N ASP A 168 -12.11 17.88 10.72
CA ASP A 168 -12.93 18.69 9.83
C ASP A 168 -12.26 18.74 8.44
N PRO A 169 -12.95 18.34 7.35
CA PRO A 169 -12.40 18.38 5.99
C PRO A 169 -11.87 19.74 5.56
N ASP A 170 -12.40 20.85 6.10
CA ASP A 170 -11.93 22.20 5.74
C ASP A 170 -10.52 22.49 6.32
N LYS A 171 -9.97 21.63 7.18
CA LYS A 171 -8.58 21.66 7.65
C LYS A 171 -7.62 20.87 6.76
N HIS A 172 -8.13 20.18 5.74
CA HIS A 172 -7.38 19.33 4.82
C HIS A 172 -7.41 19.86 3.39
N VAL A 173 -6.60 19.26 2.52
CA VAL A 173 -6.57 19.54 1.08
C VAL A 173 -7.25 18.40 0.36
N ILE A 174 -8.56 18.55 0.11
CA ILE A 174 -9.36 17.51 -0.55
C ILE A 174 -9.50 17.80 -2.03
N SER A 175 -9.21 16.79 -2.85
CA SER A 175 -9.51 16.79 -4.29
C SER A 175 -10.30 15.55 -4.68
N ILE A 176 -10.95 15.60 -5.85
CA ILE A 176 -11.60 14.45 -6.46
C ILE A 176 -11.03 14.20 -7.84
N SER A 177 -10.69 12.95 -8.14
CA SER A 177 -10.33 12.52 -9.48
C SER A 177 -11.58 12.53 -10.37
N VAL A 178 -11.48 13.14 -11.55
CA VAL A 178 -12.57 13.21 -12.54
C VAL A 178 -12.16 12.66 -13.91
N ILE A 179 -10.87 12.37 -14.12
CA ILE A 179 -10.37 11.71 -15.34
C ILE A 179 -10.08 10.24 -15.07
N GLY A 180 -10.98 9.37 -15.56
CA GLY A 180 -10.92 7.90 -15.50
C GLY A 180 -9.88 7.22 -16.41
N ASN A 181 -8.74 7.86 -16.69
CA ASN A 181 -7.74 7.39 -17.67
C ASN A 181 -6.30 7.60 -17.17
N HIS A 182 -5.30 7.14 -17.93
CA HIS A 182 -3.89 7.46 -17.67
C HIS A 182 -3.62 8.95 -17.84
N GLY A 183 -2.67 9.49 -17.08
CA GLY A 183 -2.21 10.88 -17.27
C GLY A 183 -1.42 11.04 -18.56
N PHE A 184 -0.47 10.13 -18.80
CA PHE A 184 0.30 10.09 -20.04
C PHE A 184 0.53 8.64 -20.46
N ARG A 185 -0.10 8.20 -21.55
CA ARG A 185 0.07 6.87 -22.12
C ARG A 185 0.80 6.95 -23.45
N ILE A 186 1.83 6.13 -23.61
CA ILE A 186 2.51 5.94 -24.89
C ILE A 186 2.34 4.48 -25.31
N GLU A 187 1.87 4.27 -26.52
CA GLU A 187 1.72 2.93 -27.10
C GLU A 187 2.16 2.91 -28.56
N PRO A 188 2.68 1.76 -29.05
CA PRO A 188 3.00 1.60 -30.45
C PRO A 188 1.73 1.30 -31.26
N LEU A 189 1.80 1.57 -32.56
CA LEU A 189 0.75 1.27 -33.53
C LEU A 189 1.34 0.53 -34.76
N PRO A 190 0.88 -0.71 -35.06
CA PRO A 190 -0.08 -1.53 -34.30
C PRO A 190 0.51 -2.13 -33.02
N LEU A 191 -0.31 -2.21 -31.97
CA LEU A 191 0.10 -2.57 -30.60
C LEU A 191 0.81 -3.93 -30.45
N LYS A 192 0.45 -4.94 -31.25
CA LYS A 192 0.97 -6.31 -31.10
C LYS A 192 2.28 -6.58 -31.84
N GLU A 193 2.65 -5.71 -32.78
CA GLU A 193 3.73 -5.98 -33.75
C GLU A 193 4.85 -4.94 -33.67
N GLN A 194 4.64 -3.84 -32.95
CA GLN A 194 5.60 -2.74 -32.85
C GLN A 194 5.96 -2.38 -31.41
N HIS A 195 7.00 -1.57 -31.31
CA HIS A 195 7.61 -1.08 -30.08
C HIS A 195 7.59 0.45 -30.05
N VAL A 196 7.65 1.02 -28.85
CA VAL A 196 8.00 2.43 -28.67
C VAL A 196 9.51 2.47 -28.53
N GLU A 197 10.20 3.10 -29.48
CA GLU A 197 11.66 3.10 -29.55
C GLU A 197 12.27 4.48 -29.30
N ASN A 198 13.31 4.56 -28.47
CA ASN A 198 14.12 5.76 -28.26
C ASN A 198 13.35 7.03 -27.84
N VAL A 199 12.33 6.87 -27.00
CA VAL A 199 11.58 8.00 -26.42
C VAL A 199 12.12 8.33 -25.02
N GLU A 200 12.34 9.62 -24.75
CA GLU A 200 12.64 10.14 -23.41
C GLU A 200 11.54 11.07 -22.92
N ILE A 201 11.03 10.81 -21.72
CA ILE A 201 10.13 11.69 -20.98
C ILE A 201 10.88 12.25 -19.76
N ASP A 202 10.93 13.56 -19.63
CA ASP A 202 11.83 14.23 -18.69
C ASP A 202 11.16 15.36 -17.89
N GLY A 203 11.19 15.26 -16.56
CA GLY A 203 10.85 16.37 -15.69
C GLY A 203 9.36 16.66 -15.49
N LEU A 204 8.45 15.78 -15.91
CA LEU A 204 6.99 15.99 -15.80
C LEU A 204 6.44 15.52 -14.45
N VAL A 205 5.33 16.14 -14.01
CA VAL A 205 4.62 15.79 -12.77
C VAL A 205 3.21 15.31 -13.10
N PHE A 206 2.75 14.22 -12.47
CA PHE A 206 1.46 13.58 -12.73
C PHE A 206 0.64 13.38 -11.44
N SER A 207 -0.62 13.83 -11.43
CA SER A 207 -1.48 13.66 -10.25
C SER A 207 -2.95 13.39 -10.55
N GLY A 208 -3.64 12.72 -9.62
CA GLY A 208 -5.09 12.62 -9.62
C GLY A 208 -5.71 11.69 -10.67
N PHE A 209 -4.94 10.81 -11.31
CA PHE A 209 -5.45 9.85 -12.31
C PHE A 209 -5.93 8.54 -11.66
N ASN A 210 -7.24 8.40 -11.48
CA ASN A 210 -7.89 7.25 -10.86
C ASN A 210 -9.10 6.78 -11.66
N LYS A 211 -9.59 5.57 -11.35
CA LYS A 211 -10.82 5.04 -11.92
C LYS A 211 -11.61 4.25 -10.87
N ARG A 212 -12.91 4.54 -10.78
CA ARG A 212 -13.85 3.96 -9.80
C ARG A 212 -14.00 2.44 -9.92
N ASP A 213 -14.01 1.96 -11.16
CA ASP A 213 -14.22 0.57 -11.52
C ASP A 213 -13.00 0.09 -12.32
N LEU A 214 -12.09 -0.58 -11.62
CA LEU A 214 -10.92 -1.24 -12.22
C LEU A 214 -11.09 -2.76 -12.08
N GLY A 215 -10.88 -3.48 -13.18
CA GLY A 215 -10.69 -4.93 -13.10
C GLY A 215 -9.36 -5.26 -12.42
N ALA A 216 -9.23 -6.45 -11.84
CA ALA A 216 -7.95 -6.91 -11.29
C ALA A 216 -6.84 -6.77 -12.35
N HIS A 217 -5.72 -6.13 -11.97
CA HIS A 217 -4.55 -5.85 -12.83
C HIS A 217 -4.75 -4.79 -13.94
N GLN A 218 -5.89 -4.09 -13.95
CA GLN A 218 -6.10 -2.90 -14.77
C GLN A 218 -5.93 -1.68 -13.85
N SER A 219 -4.99 -0.78 -14.14
CA SER A 219 -4.78 0.47 -13.38
C SER A 219 -4.74 1.65 -14.34
N THR A 220 -5.20 2.80 -13.89
CA THR A 220 -4.77 4.08 -14.49
C THR A 220 -3.39 4.43 -13.93
N TRP A 221 -2.55 5.06 -14.74
CA TRP A 221 -1.18 5.38 -14.37
C TRP A 221 -0.97 6.88 -14.56
N GLY A 222 -0.22 7.54 -13.67
CA GLY A 222 0.24 8.90 -13.91
C GLY A 222 0.97 8.96 -15.25
N ILE A 223 1.91 8.04 -15.47
CA ILE A 223 2.54 7.81 -16.78
C ILE A 223 2.76 6.32 -17.04
N SER A 224 2.58 5.89 -18.29
CA SER A 224 2.95 4.54 -18.70
C SER A 224 3.35 4.40 -20.18
N ILE A 225 4.31 3.52 -20.44
CA ILE A 225 4.76 3.17 -21.80
C ILE A 225 4.58 1.67 -22.06
N LEU A 226 3.95 1.32 -23.18
CA LEU A 226 3.82 -0.07 -23.65
C LEU A 226 4.92 -0.45 -24.63
N ASN A 227 5.42 -1.68 -24.49
CA ASN A 227 6.45 -2.29 -25.32
C ASN A 227 7.68 -1.38 -25.59
N PRO A 228 8.25 -0.70 -24.57
CA PRO A 228 9.37 0.18 -24.80
C PRO A 228 10.66 -0.58 -25.09
N VAL A 229 11.41 -0.07 -26.08
CA VAL A 229 12.78 -0.47 -26.39
C VAL A 229 13.68 0.76 -26.31
N ASN A 230 14.68 0.71 -25.43
CA ASN A 230 15.60 1.83 -25.22
C ASN A 230 14.92 3.17 -24.92
N CYS A 231 13.82 3.14 -24.16
CA CYS A 231 13.13 4.34 -23.69
C CYS A 231 13.58 4.76 -22.29
N ARG A 232 13.32 6.02 -21.94
CA ARG A 232 13.69 6.58 -20.64
C ARG A 232 12.57 7.43 -20.06
N ILE A 233 12.20 7.18 -18.81
CA ILE A 233 11.43 8.12 -17.99
C ILE A 233 12.40 8.64 -16.94
N ARG A 234 12.62 9.96 -16.89
CA ARG A 234 13.57 10.54 -15.95
C ARG A 234 13.07 11.80 -15.27
N ARG A 235 13.53 12.07 -14.04
CA ARG A 235 13.19 13.28 -13.26
C ARG A 235 11.68 13.55 -13.14
N CYS A 236 10.86 12.52 -13.30
CA CYS A 236 9.40 12.65 -13.27
C CYS A 236 8.88 12.37 -11.86
N THR A 237 7.78 13.04 -11.52
CA THR A 237 7.09 12.85 -10.25
C THR A 237 5.67 12.35 -10.49
N ALA A 238 5.21 11.35 -9.74
CA ALA A 238 3.82 10.90 -9.81
C ALA A 238 3.22 10.71 -8.41
N PHE A 239 2.07 11.32 -8.11
CA PHE A 239 1.43 11.21 -6.80
C PHE A 239 -0.10 11.21 -6.87
N MET A 240 -0.79 10.67 -5.87
CA MET A 240 -2.27 10.59 -5.82
C MET A 240 -2.93 9.94 -7.04
N ASN A 241 -2.23 9.05 -7.75
CA ASN A 241 -2.78 8.27 -8.88
C ASN A 241 -3.12 6.84 -8.43
N ALA A 242 -3.92 6.11 -9.22
CA ALA A 242 -4.13 4.67 -8.99
C ALA A 242 -2.81 3.88 -9.11
N GLY A 243 -1.94 4.28 -10.04
CA GLY A 243 -0.55 3.85 -10.15
C GLY A 243 0.34 5.01 -10.58
N GLY A 244 1.59 5.05 -10.13
CA GLY A 244 2.51 6.16 -10.42
C GLY A 244 3.12 6.08 -11.83
N ILE A 245 4.25 5.38 -11.94
CA ILE A 245 5.08 5.30 -13.15
C ILE A 245 5.18 3.84 -13.60
N ALA A 246 4.85 3.55 -14.86
CA ALA A 246 4.93 2.19 -15.40
C ALA A 246 5.62 2.05 -16.75
N MET A 247 6.29 0.92 -16.95
CA MET A 247 6.58 0.37 -18.27
C MET A 247 6.11 -1.08 -18.35
N GLU A 248 5.63 -1.53 -19.51
CA GLU A 248 5.14 -2.91 -19.71
C GLU A 248 5.78 -3.56 -20.93
N ASN A 249 6.22 -4.82 -20.82
CA ASN A 249 6.98 -5.56 -21.85
C ASN A 249 8.26 -4.83 -22.28
N THR A 250 9.08 -4.51 -21.29
CA THR A 250 10.18 -3.54 -21.39
C THR A 250 11.48 -4.20 -21.80
N VAL A 251 12.21 -3.60 -22.74
CA VAL A 251 13.54 -4.04 -23.16
C VAL A 251 14.53 -2.88 -23.14
N ARG A 252 15.69 -3.07 -22.50
CA ARG A 252 16.81 -2.08 -22.48
C ARG A 252 16.40 -0.66 -22.10
N SER A 253 15.36 -0.50 -21.28
CA SER A 253 14.80 0.82 -20.95
C SER A 253 15.03 1.19 -19.49
N LYS A 254 14.87 2.47 -19.16
CA LYS A 254 15.23 3.03 -17.85
C LYS A 254 14.12 3.87 -17.24
N ILE A 255 13.92 3.72 -15.93
CA ILE A 255 13.24 4.71 -15.08
C ILE A 255 14.30 5.25 -14.12
N GLU A 256 14.56 6.55 -14.11
CA GLU A 256 15.62 7.09 -13.25
C GLU A 256 15.41 8.50 -12.71
N TYR A 257 15.97 8.78 -11.52
CA TYR A 257 15.77 10.07 -10.84
C TYR A 257 14.29 10.44 -10.64
N CYS A 258 13.40 9.43 -10.61
CA CYS A 258 11.96 9.64 -10.51
C CYS A 258 11.49 9.50 -9.06
N SER A 259 10.45 10.24 -8.71
CA SER A 259 9.78 10.14 -7.42
C SER A 259 8.34 9.72 -7.61
N ALA A 260 7.86 8.78 -6.80
CA ALA A 260 6.45 8.45 -6.80
C ALA A 260 5.96 8.20 -5.38
N TYR A 261 4.83 8.80 -5.01
CA TYR A 261 4.34 8.72 -3.64
C TYR A 261 2.86 8.89 -3.47
N GLY A 262 2.31 8.26 -2.42
CA GLY A 262 0.87 8.29 -2.16
C GLY A 262 0.02 7.72 -3.29
N ASN A 263 0.61 6.97 -4.23
CA ASN A 263 -0.16 6.31 -5.28
C ASN A 263 -0.71 4.97 -4.78
N GLY A 264 -1.76 4.50 -5.44
CA GLY A 264 -2.37 3.21 -5.20
C GLY A 264 -3.88 3.31 -5.08
N THR A 265 -4.53 2.18 -5.25
CA THR A 265 -5.98 2.06 -5.14
C THR A 265 -6.32 0.70 -4.54
N GLU A 266 -7.48 0.61 -3.89
CA GLU A 266 -7.97 -0.68 -3.39
C GLU A 266 -8.39 -1.63 -4.52
N ASN A 267 -8.67 -1.10 -5.72
CA ASN A 267 -9.17 -1.88 -6.85
C ASN A 267 -8.08 -2.65 -7.62
N ASP A 268 -6.82 -2.17 -7.66
CA ASP A 268 -5.69 -2.88 -8.28
C ASP A 268 -4.50 -3.01 -7.31
N VAL A 269 -4.26 -4.24 -6.87
CA VAL A 269 -3.17 -4.55 -5.95
C VAL A 269 -1.82 -4.66 -6.63
N SER A 270 -1.81 -4.77 -7.95
CA SER A 270 -0.61 -4.87 -8.77
C SER A 270 -0.19 -3.50 -9.33
N ALA A 271 -0.94 -2.44 -9.03
CA ALA A 271 -0.48 -1.08 -9.13
C ALA A 271 0.52 -0.77 -8.00
N GLY A 272 1.15 0.39 -8.03
CA GLY A 272 2.15 0.84 -7.06
C GLY A 272 2.76 2.16 -7.48
N ASN A 273 3.82 2.58 -6.79
CA ASN A 273 4.52 3.82 -7.11
C ASN A 273 5.30 3.69 -8.43
N ILE A 274 6.20 2.72 -8.55
CA ILE A 274 7.02 2.52 -9.76
C ILE A 274 7.02 1.04 -10.15
N ILE A 275 6.78 0.74 -11.43
CA ILE A 275 6.82 -0.64 -11.92
C ILE A 275 7.41 -0.77 -13.32
N ILE A 276 8.19 -1.82 -13.53
CA ILE A 276 8.45 -2.40 -14.85
C ILE A 276 7.82 -3.80 -14.88
N ARG A 277 6.83 -4.00 -15.75
CA ARG A 277 6.19 -5.31 -15.95
C ARG A 277 6.88 -6.07 -17.09
N SER A 278 7.33 -7.28 -16.83
CA SER A 278 8.07 -8.14 -17.78
C SER A 278 9.27 -7.42 -18.40
N GLY A 279 10.25 -7.07 -17.57
CA GLY A 279 11.46 -6.36 -17.98
C GLY A 279 12.58 -7.30 -18.45
N GLN A 280 13.30 -6.87 -19.47
CA GLN A 280 14.53 -7.48 -19.95
C GLN A 280 15.64 -6.42 -20.07
N ASP A 281 16.81 -6.70 -19.51
CA ASP A 281 17.99 -5.82 -19.60
C ASP A 281 17.69 -4.36 -19.19
N SER A 282 16.74 -4.17 -18.28
CA SER A 282 16.16 -2.86 -17.95
C SER A 282 16.55 -2.41 -16.54
N VAL A 283 16.49 -1.09 -16.33
CA VAL A 283 17.04 -0.47 -15.11
C VAL A 283 16.02 0.45 -14.45
N ILE A 284 15.93 0.36 -13.12
CA ILE A 284 15.34 1.42 -12.28
C ILE A 284 16.47 1.95 -11.39
N ASP A 285 16.80 3.24 -11.49
CA ASP A 285 17.97 3.82 -10.82
C ASP A 285 17.69 5.18 -10.17
N ASN A 286 18.28 5.47 -9.00
CA ASN A 286 18.13 6.77 -8.33
C ASN A 286 16.65 7.20 -8.12
N CYS A 287 15.76 6.25 -7.87
CA CYS A 287 14.33 6.52 -7.70
C CYS A 287 13.92 6.55 -6.23
N MET A 288 12.86 7.31 -5.93
CA MET A 288 12.27 7.38 -4.61
C MET A 288 10.80 6.92 -4.65
N SER A 289 10.45 6.04 -3.73
CA SER A 289 9.08 5.65 -3.42
C SER A 289 8.74 6.04 -1.99
N PHE A 290 7.56 6.62 -1.78
CA PHE A 290 7.07 6.95 -0.45
C PHE A 290 5.57 6.67 -0.31
N ARG A 291 5.16 5.98 0.76
CA ARG A 291 3.74 5.77 1.12
C ARG A 291 2.83 5.27 0.00
N SER A 292 3.24 4.26 -0.75
CA SER A 292 2.31 3.54 -1.64
C SER A 292 1.21 2.85 -0.83
N LEU A 293 -0.05 2.95 -1.27
CA LEU A 293 -1.16 2.14 -0.74
C LEU A 293 -1.03 0.66 -1.11
N THR A 294 -0.05 0.32 -1.96
CA THR A 294 0.25 -1.05 -2.37
C THR A 294 1.76 -1.29 -2.28
N TYR A 295 2.49 -1.19 -3.39
CA TYR A 295 3.92 -1.48 -3.48
C TYR A 295 4.74 -0.25 -3.89
N GLY A 296 5.99 -0.19 -3.44
CA GLY A 296 6.91 0.87 -3.79
C GLY A 296 7.45 0.76 -5.21
N ILE A 297 8.64 0.15 -5.38
CA ILE A 297 9.34 0.01 -6.67
C ILE A 297 9.45 -1.47 -7.06
N ARG A 298 9.08 -1.83 -8.30
CA ARG A 298 9.05 -3.25 -8.70
C ARG A 298 9.48 -3.56 -10.13
N PHE A 299 10.07 -4.74 -10.27
CA PHE A 299 10.01 -5.56 -11.49
C PHE A 299 9.01 -6.71 -11.27
N TYR A 300 8.03 -6.87 -12.14
CA TYR A 300 6.98 -7.87 -11.98
C TYR A 300 6.67 -8.63 -13.28
N GLY A 301 6.61 -9.96 -13.23
CA GLY A 301 6.32 -10.79 -14.39
C GLY A 301 7.56 -11.48 -14.95
N ARG A 302 7.66 -11.65 -16.27
CA ARG A 302 8.78 -12.37 -16.89
C ARG A 302 10.04 -11.48 -16.90
N ASN A 303 10.80 -11.52 -15.81
CA ASN A 303 12.01 -10.73 -15.62
C ASN A 303 13.25 -11.47 -16.16
N ILE A 304 14.14 -10.75 -16.83
CA ILE A 304 15.42 -11.24 -17.33
C ILE A 304 16.49 -10.15 -17.14
N ASN A 305 17.50 -10.38 -16.30
CA ASN A 305 18.69 -9.52 -16.21
C ASN A 305 18.39 -8.02 -15.96
N ASN A 306 17.60 -7.72 -14.93
CA ASN A 306 17.23 -6.35 -14.58
C ASN A 306 18.02 -5.82 -13.38
N ILE A 307 18.22 -4.51 -13.35
CA ILE A 307 18.94 -3.84 -12.25
C ILE A 307 18.00 -2.84 -11.58
N LEU A 308 17.89 -2.92 -10.26
CA LEU A 308 17.29 -1.87 -9.45
C LEU A 308 18.38 -1.31 -8.54
N SER A 309 18.71 -0.02 -8.67
CA SER A 309 19.86 0.57 -7.99
C SER A 309 19.64 1.95 -7.40
N ASN A 310 20.46 2.31 -6.41
CA ASN A 310 20.55 3.65 -5.80
C ASN A 310 19.19 4.25 -5.38
N SER A 311 18.24 3.40 -5.01
CA SER A 311 16.83 3.80 -4.85
C SER A 311 16.37 3.65 -3.41
N ILE A 312 15.43 4.50 -3.03
CA ILE A 312 14.84 4.60 -1.70
C ILE A 312 13.35 4.23 -1.78
N SER A 313 12.85 3.41 -0.86
CA SER A 313 11.43 3.06 -0.79
C SER A 313 11.01 2.94 0.67
N ILE A 314 10.06 3.78 1.11
CA ILE A 314 9.76 3.97 2.53
C ILE A 314 8.25 4.09 2.77
N GLY A 315 7.73 3.37 3.76
CA GLY A 315 6.34 3.49 4.22
C GLY A 315 5.32 2.88 3.26
N ASP A 316 5.75 1.97 2.39
CA ASP A 316 4.91 1.31 1.39
C ASP A 316 4.15 0.13 2.01
N LEU A 317 2.81 0.09 1.85
CA LEU A 317 1.93 -0.77 2.67
C LEU A 317 2.16 -2.29 2.51
N ARG A 318 2.51 -2.79 1.31
CA ARG A 318 2.60 -4.23 1.00
C ARG A 318 4.01 -4.74 0.73
N GLY A 319 4.94 -3.84 0.47
CA GLY A 319 6.30 -4.18 0.08
C GLY A 319 6.97 -3.02 -0.62
N ALA A 320 8.18 -2.72 -0.19
CA ALA A 320 8.95 -1.61 -0.72
C ALA A 320 9.54 -1.97 -2.09
N ILE A 321 10.46 -2.96 -2.17
CA ILE A 321 11.23 -3.21 -3.40
C ILE A 321 11.23 -4.67 -3.82
N TRP A 322 10.61 -5.00 -4.96
CA TRP A 322 10.44 -6.39 -5.40
C TRP A 322 10.92 -6.64 -6.83
N ILE A 323 11.64 -7.74 -7.05
CA ILE A 323 11.86 -8.35 -8.37
C ILE A 323 11.16 -9.73 -8.34
N LYS A 324 9.99 -9.86 -8.99
CA LYS A 324 9.14 -11.07 -8.83
C LYS A 324 8.55 -11.60 -10.15
N PRO A 325 8.68 -12.91 -10.44
CA PRO A 325 9.67 -13.83 -9.88
C PRO A 325 11.09 -13.30 -10.04
N CYS A 326 11.99 -13.72 -9.15
CA CYS A 326 13.42 -13.48 -9.31
C CYS A 326 13.99 -14.41 -10.38
N ASP A 327 14.74 -13.87 -11.33
CA ASP A 327 15.73 -14.59 -12.13
C ASP A 327 17.13 -14.43 -11.51
N ASP A 328 18.09 -15.24 -11.96
CA ASP A 328 19.44 -15.30 -11.38
C ASP A 328 20.36 -14.15 -11.84
N LEU A 329 19.99 -13.42 -12.89
CA LEU A 329 20.78 -12.32 -13.44
C LEU A 329 20.34 -10.97 -12.86
N SER A 330 19.08 -10.84 -12.48
CA SER A 330 18.58 -9.62 -11.84
C SER A 330 19.20 -9.38 -10.47
N LYS A 331 19.40 -8.10 -10.12
CA LYS A 331 19.96 -7.71 -8.82
C LYS A 331 19.45 -6.38 -8.28
N LEU A 332 19.52 -6.27 -6.97
CA LEU A 332 19.45 -5.02 -6.21
C LEU A 332 20.86 -4.51 -5.91
N SER A 333 21.11 -3.21 -6.05
CA SER A 333 22.41 -2.61 -5.70
C SER A 333 22.25 -1.21 -5.12
N GLY A 334 22.71 -0.99 -3.89
CA GLY A 334 22.57 0.32 -3.27
C GLY A 334 21.11 0.69 -2.97
N ILE A 335 20.35 -0.25 -2.41
CA ILE A 335 18.95 -0.02 -2.04
C ILE A 335 18.84 0.40 -0.59
N TYR A 336 17.99 1.38 -0.31
CA TYR A 336 17.53 1.64 1.04
C TYR A 336 16.01 1.42 1.16
N SER A 337 15.62 0.56 2.09
CA SER A 337 14.22 0.30 2.40
C SER A 337 14.06 -0.15 3.85
N PRO A 338 13.57 0.69 4.77
CA PRO A 338 13.25 0.23 6.13
C PRO A 338 12.10 -0.80 6.17
N ASP A 339 11.57 -1.18 5.02
CA ASP A 339 10.53 -2.19 4.81
C ASP A 339 11.09 -3.44 4.08
N LEU A 340 10.18 -4.35 3.72
CA LEU A 340 10.51 -5.62 3.07
C LEU A 340 10.96 -5.42 1.61
N VAL A 341 12.07 -6.07 1.26
CA VAL A 341 12.55 -6.24 -0.12
C VAL A 341 12.44 -7.70 -0.55
N ALA A 342 12.48 -7.96 -1.86
CA ALA A 342 12.40 -9.29 -2.41
C ALA A 342 13.28 -9.42 -3.67
N CYS A 343 14.48 -9.99 -3.51
CA CYS A 343 15.37 -10.36 -4.62
C CYS A 343 16.35 -11.48 -4.20
N ARG A 344 16.80 -12.32 -5.13
CA ARG A 344 17.85 -13.32 -4.86
C ARG A 344 19.22 -12.67 -4.64
N ASN A 345 19.57 -11.69 -5.47
CA ASN A 345 20.87 -11.03 -5.45
C ASN A 345 20.72 -9.59 -4.96
N SER A 346 21.39 -9.27 -3.85
CA SER A 346 21.38 -7.91 -3.30
C SER A 346 22.75 -7.51 -2.78
N GLU A 347 23.24 -6.37 -3.25
CA GLU A 347 24.56 -5.84 -2.91
C GLU A 347 24.46 -4.42 -2.34
N TYR A 348 25.31 -4.10 -1.36
CA TYR A 348 25.45 -2.76 -0.79
C TYR A 348 24.11 -2.10 -0.38
N SER A 349 23.13 -2.92 0.00
CA SER A 349 21.77 -2.49 0.28
C SER A 349 21.46 -2.59 1.76
N VAL A 350 20.58 -1.73 2.26
CA VAL A 350 20.12 -1.71 3.65
C VAL A 350 18.61 -1.88 3.65
N PHE A 351 18.12 -2.95 4.27
CA PHE A 351 16.69 -3.23 4.34
C PHE A 351 16.26 -3.94 5.61
N LYS A 352 14.97 -3.93 5.96
CA LYS A 352 14.50 -4.65 7.16
C LYS A 352 14.56 -6.17 7.04
N ILE A 353 14.10 -6.71 5.90
CA ILE A 353 14.12 -8.13 5.60
C ILE A 353 14.11 -8.34 4.08
N ASN A 354 14.81 -9.37 3.60
CA ASN A 354 14.69 -9.85 2.23
C ASN A 354 13.87 -11.15 2.21
N ASP A 355 12.75 -11.16 1.49
CA ASP A 355 11.83 -12.30 1.46
C ASP A 355 12.45 -13.57 0.84
N TYR A 356 13.40 -13.41 -0.08
CA TYR A 356 14.12 -14.52 -0.73
C TYR A 356 15.44 -14.90 -0.05
N ASP A 357 15.93 -14.10 0.90
CA ASP A 357 17.14 -14.36 1.70
C ASP A 357 16.90 -13.92 3.15
N ARG A 358 15.95 -14.57 3.83
CA ARG A 358 15.57 -14.22 5.20
C ARG A 358 16.69 -14.47 6.21
N SER A 359 17.60 -15.40 5.93
CA SER A 359 18.77 -15.69 6.75
C SER A 359 19.89 -14.65 6.56
N GLY A 360 19.84 -13.86 5.48
CA GLY A 360 20.84 -12.85 5.13
C GLY A 360 22.18 -13.44 4.69
N LYS A 361 22.21 -14.73 4.31
CA LYS A 361 23.43 -15.46 3.95
C LYS A 361 23.90 -15.14 2.53
N ASN A 362 22.98 -14.78 1.63
CA ASN A 362 23.27 -14.50 0.22
C ASN A 362 23.70 -13.03 0.01
N GLY A 363 23.18 -12.10 0.82
CA GLY A 363 23.53 -10.68 0.79
C GLY A 363 24.85 -10.34 1.48
N LYS A 364 26.01 -10.80 0.95
CA LYS A 364 27.33 -10.61 1.61
C LYS A 364 27.66 -9.15 1.95
N THR A 365 27.27 -8.20 1.11
CA THR A 365 27.54 -6.75 1.29
C THR A 365 26.34 -5.95 1.77
N SER A 366 25.16 -6.57 1.91
CA SER A 366 23.91 -5.93 2.33
C SER A 366 23.67 -6.08 3.84
N LEU A 367 22.91 -5.15 4.43
CA LEU A 367 22.58 -5.07 5.85
C LEU A 367 21.08 -5.30 6.07
N ALA A 368 20.74 -6.19 7.02
CA ALA A 368 19.37 -6.44 7.46
C ALA A 368 19.07 -5.73 8.79
N MET A 369 18.21 -4.71 8.78
CA MET A 369 17.98 -3.76 9.89
C MET A 369 17.25 -4.35 11.10
N ASN A 370 16.57 -5.49 10.98
CA ASN A 370 15.78 -6.10 12.06
C ASN A 370 16.62 -6.55 13.28
N LYS A 371 17.95 -6.56 13.15
CA LYS A 371 18.90 -6.91 14.22
C LYS A 371 19.57 -5.68 14.86
N ASP A 372 19.75 -4.60 14.08
CA ASP A 372 20.71 -3.53 14.38
C ASP A 372 20.11 -2.12 14.14
N SER A 373 18.97 -1.76 14.73
CA SER A 373 18.18 -0.55 14.36
C SER A 373 19.00 0.67 13.86
N VAL A 374 18.82 1.10 12.61
CA VAL A 374 19.73 2.06 11.95
C VAL A 374 19.80 3.44 12.65
N VAL A 375 18.75 3.89 13.32
CA VAL A 375 18.74 5.16 14.07
C VAL A 375 19.72 5.14 15.26
N SER A 376 19.97 3.98 15.89
CA SER A 376 21.00 3.87 16.94
C SER A 376 22.43 3.87 16.40
N HIS A 377 22.60 3.80 15.07
CA HIS A 377 23.89 3.78 14.38
C HIS A 377 24.21 5.15 13.76
N GLY A 378 23.75 6.24 14.38
CA GLY A 378 23.97 7.62 13.91
C GLY A 378 25.45 8.00 13.70
N ARG A 379 26.40 7.21 14.23
CA ARG A 379 27.85 7.35 14.00
C ARG A 379 28.37 6.56 12.80
N ASP A 380 27.66 5.52 12.35
CA ASP A 380 28.11 4.70 11.23
C ASP A 380 27.70 5.31 9.88
N PHE A 381 26.61 6.06 9.84
CA PHE A 381 25.99 6.52 8.60
C PHE A 381 26.05 8.03 8.41
N ALA A 382 26.13 8.45 7.14
CA ALA A 382 26.29 9.83 6.76
C ALA A 382 25.19 10.75 7.28
N ASP A 383 23.93 10.48 6.96
CA ASP A 383 22.77 11.23 7.43
C ASP A 383 21.54 10.32 7.50
N PRO A 384 21.47 9.40 8.48
CA PRO A 384 20.45 8.37 8.52
C PRO A 384 19.03 8.90 8.71
N HIS A 385 18.86 10.11 9.26
CA HIS A 385 17.55 10.74 9.41
C HIS A 385 17.01 11.24 8.06
N ASN A 386 17.88 11.61 7.13
CA ASN A 386 17.51 11.98 5.75
C ASN A 386 17.88 10.89 4.74
N TYR A 387 18.01 9.64 5.22
CA TYR A 387 18.18 8.42 4.43
C TYR A 387 19.45 8.33 3.56
N ASP A 388 20.52 9.03 3.95
CA ASP A 388 21.85 8.78 3.41
C ASP A 388 22.64 7.82 4.32
N LEU A 389 22.76 6.58 3.87
CA LEU A 389 23.42 5.50 4.62
C LEU A 389 24.81 5.14 4.08
N ARG A 390 25.48 6.07 3.40
CA ARG A 390 26.91 5.96 3.13
C ARG A 390 27.70 5.92 4.43
N LEU A 391 28.66 5.01 4.51
CA LEU A 391 29.39 4.73 5.75
C LEU A 391 30.41 5.84 6.06
N GLN A 392 30.46 6.25 7.32
CA GLN A 392 31.49 7.14 7.83
C GLN A 392 32.82 6.38 8.04
N LYS A 393 33.94 7.10 8.03
CA LYS A 393 35.22 6.52 8.44
C LYS A 393 35.16 6.13 9.91
N GLY A 394 35.61 4.91 10.20
CA GLY A 394 35.56 4.36 11.56
C GLY A 394 34.23 3.69 11.92
N ALA A 395 33.27 3.61 11.01
CA ALA A 395 32.02 2.88 11.23
C ALA A 395 32.29 1.46 11.75
N ALA A 396 31.54 1.06 12.79
CA ALA A 396 31.55 -0.30 13.31
C ALA A 396 31.04 -1.29 12.25
N LEU A 397 30.05 -0.85 11.48
CA LEU A 397 29.54 -1.58 10.32
C LEU A 397 30.53 -1.58 9.16
N LYS A 398 30.76 -2.76 8.58
CA LYS A 398 31.59 -2.96 7.37
C LYS A 398 30.78 -3.29 6.11
N LYS A 399 29.46 -3.28 6.21
CA LYS A 399 28.49 -3.56 5.14
C LYS A 399 27.59 -2.34 4.95
N GLY A 400 27.15 -2.08 3.73
CA GLY A 400 26.40 -0.88 3.36
C GLY A 400 27.08 -0.10 2.24
N PHE A 401 26.69 1.16 2.07
CA PHE A 401 27.15 2.01 0.98
C PHE A 401 28.54 2.60 1.27
N SER A 402 29.43 2.67 0.27
CA SER A 402 30.70 3.39 0.44
C SER A 402 30.45 4.88 0.69
N GLY A 403 31.14 5.44 1.68
CA GLY A 403 31.18 6.87 1.96
C GLY A 403 32.52 7.53 1.62
N ASP A 404 33.26 7.01 0.64
CA ASP A 404 34.55 7.60 0.22
C ASP A 404 34.45 9.07 -0.22
N ASN A 405 33.29 9.48 -0.73
CA ASN A 405 33.00 10.84 -1.17
C ASN A 405 32.04 11.59 -0.23
N VAL A 406 31.95 11.17 1.03
CA VAL A 406 31.15 11.85 2.06
C VAL A 406 32.06 12.51 3.07
N PHE A 407 31.81 13.79 3.34
CA PHE A 407 32.57 14.58 4.28
C PHE A 407 31.67 15.36 5.23
N PHE A 408 32.23 15.80 6.35
CA PHE A 408 31.54 16.51 7.41
C PHE A 408 32.27 17.79 7.78
N ILE A 409 31.52 18.85 8.04
CA ILE A 409 32.02 20.07 8.66
C ILE A 409 31.25 20.39 9.93
N SER A 410 31.91 21.02 10.91
CA SER A 410 31.28 21.45 12.16
C SER A 410 31.85 22.80 12.62
N PRO A 411 31.12 23.58 13.44
CA PRO A 411 31.61 24.86 13.94
C PRO A 411 32.92 24.73 14.75
N ASN A 412 33.09 23.59 15.41
CA ASN A 412 34.26 23.26 16.22
C ASN A 412 35.27 22.37 15.48
N GLY A 413 35.06 22.16 14.18
CA GLY A 413 35.91 21.32 13.35
C GLY A 413 37.30 21.91 13.12
N LYS A 414 38.13 21.13 12.43
CA LYS A 414 39.52 21.49 12.13
C LYS A 414 39.87 21.06 10.71
N ASP A 415 40.41 21.95 9.90
CA ASP A 415 40.70 21.67 8.49
C ASP A 415 41.90 20.72 8.30
N GLU A 416 42.62 20.41 9.38
CA GLU A 416 43.65 19.38 9.43
C GLU A 416 43.04 17.96 9.55
N HIS A 417 41.77 17.84 9.92
CA HIS A 417 41.08 16.56 9.96
C HIS A 417 40.87 15.99 8.55
N ASP A 418 40.60 14.69 8.47
CA ASP A 418 40.25 14.05 7.18
C ASP A 418 38.83 14.35 6.71
N GLY A 419 37.96 14.85 7.59
CA GLY A 419 36.57 15.20 7.28
C GLY A 419 35.66 14.00 7.08
N ARG A 420 36.12 12.75 7.25
CA ARG A 420 35.40 11.55 6.82
C ARG A 420 34.42 10.97 7.86
N SER A 421 34.31 11.58 9.04
CA SER A 421 33.32 11.25 10.05
C SER A 421 32.91 12.48 10.86
N ILE A 422 31.82 12.34 11.62
CA ILE A 422 31.37 13.38 12.55
C ILE A 422 32.33 13.63 13.73
N ASP A 423 33.27 12.70 13.99
CA ASP A 423 34.27 12.83 15.04
C ASP A 423 35.50 13.62 14.56
N THR A 424 35.80 13.56 13.26
CA THR A 424 36.90 14.29 12.61
C THR A 424 36.39 15.25 11.52
N PRO A 425 35.46 16.18 11.82
CA PRO A 425 34.90 17.09 10.82
C PRO A 425 35.88 18.23 10.50
N TRP A 426 35.79 18.76 9.29
CA TRP A 426 36.45 20.02 8.90
C TRP A 426 35.78 21.23 9.54
N ARG A 427 36.45 22.39 9.49
CA ARG A 427 35.87 23.68 9.90
C ARG A 427 35.29 24.43 8.71
N THR A 428 35.94 24.32 7.55
CA THR A 428 35.62 25.06 6.33
C THR A 428 35.48 24.12 5.12
N LEU A 429 35.06 24.67 3.99
CA LEU A 429 34.94 23.95 2.72
C LEU A 429 36.27 23.80 1.97
N LYS A 430 37.40 24.24 2.53
CA LYS A 430 38.72 24.26 1.87
C LYS A 430 39.13 22.90 1.28
N ASN A 431 38.75 21.81 1.94
CA ASN A 431 39.13 20.45 1.56
C ASN A 431 38.05 19.73 0.72
N ALA A 432 36.95 20.40 0.38
CA ALA A 432 35.89 19.84 -0.45
C ALA A 432 36.44 19.42 -1.83
N ARG A 433 35.83 18.39 -2.41
CA ARG A 433 36.27 17.76 -3.67
C ARG A 433 35.12 17.66 -4.65
N GLU A 434 35.43 17.52 -5.92
CA GLU A 434 34.41 17.22 -6.93
C GLU A 434 33.70 15.90 -6.62
N ASN A 435 32.45 15.76 -7.07
CA ASN A 435 31.64 14.55 -6.92
C ASN A 435 31.45 14.10 -5.45
N SER A 436 31.33 15.07 -4.53
CA SER A 436 31.26 14.81 -3.09
C SER A 436 29.99 15.36 -2.44
N THR A 437 29.66 14.80 -1.27
CA THR A 437 28.63 15.33 -0.39
C THR A 437 29.31 15.81 0.90
N VAL A 438 29.05 17.06 1.27
CA VAL A 438 29.57 17.69 2.50
C VAL A 438 28.39 18.00 3.42
N TYR A 439 28.39 17.36 4.58
CA TYR A 439 27.37 17.50 5.60
C TYR A 439 27.77 18.51 6.66
N PHE A 440 26.93 19.51 6.88
CA PHE A 440 27.05 20.48 7.96
C PHE A 440 26.40 19.90 9.20
N LEU A 441 27.17 19.69 10.26
CA LEU A 441 26.61 19.34 11.56
C LEU A 441 25.77 20.52 12.11
N PRO A 442 24.75 20.27 12.94
CA PRO A 442 23.98 21.35 13.54
C PRO A 442 24.86 22.34 14.29
N GLY A 443 24.53 23.63 14.21
CA GLY A 443 25.30 24.71 14.82
C GLY A 443 25.43 25.95 13.94
N LYS A 444 26.18 26.94 14.44
CA LYS A 444 26.38 28.23 13.79
C LYS A 444 27.76 28.33 13.15
N TYR A 445 27.80 28.76 11.90
CA TYR A 445 29.00 28.89 11.09
C TYR A 445 29.19 30.34 10.67
N ALA A 446 30.44 30.80 10.60
CA ALA A 446 30.74 32.08 9.97
C ALA A 446 30.47 32.00 8.46
N GLY A 447 29.94 33.07 7.88
CA GLY A 447 29.87 33.25 6.42
C GLY A 447 31.26 33.44 5.78
N GLY A 448 31.27 33.76 4.49
CA GLY A 448 32.48 33.83 3.67
C GLY A 448 32.97 32.46 3.21
N MET A 449 32.08 31.46 3.20
CA MET A 449 32.41 30.12 2.70
C MET A 449 32.48 30.13 1.18
N LYS A 450 33.35 29.29 0.61
CA LYS A 450 33.50 29.19 -0.85
C LYS A 450 33.54 27.73 -1.31
N ILE A 451 32.86 27.43 -2.42
CA ILE A 451 32.95 26.17 -3.14
C ILE A 451 33.26 26.43 -4.62
N ASP A 452 34.32 25.80 -5.11
CA ASP A 452 34.83 25.92 -6.48
C ASP A 452 35.00 24.55 -7.15
N LYS A 453 34.27 23.54 -6.64
CA LYS A 453 34.30 22.15 -7.11
C LYS A 453 32.96 21.75 -7.69
N ASN A 454 32.99 21.09 -8.84
CA ASN A 454 31.80 20.67 -9.56
C ASN A 454 31.14 19.43 -8.93
N ASN A 455 29.85 19.24 -9.17
CA ASN A 455 29.09 18.06 -8.72
C ASN A 455 29.13 17.87 -7.19
N VAL A 456 28.86 18.95 -6.44
CA VAL A 456 28.94 18.93 -4.97
C VAL A 456 27.56 19.12 -4.35
N VAL A 457 27.25 18.31 -3.34
CA VAL A 457 26.08 18.48 -2.48
C VAL A 457 26.53 19.04 -1.13
N LEU A 458 26.06 20.22 -0.76
CA LEU A 458 26.22 20.83 0.56
C LEU A 458 24.90 20.66 1.31
N ALA A 459 24.90 19.93 2.43
CA ALA A 459 23.67 19.54 3.10
C ALA A 459 23.71 19.74 4.61
N GLY A 460 22.65 20.28 5.21
CA GLY A 460 22.44 20.18 6.66
C GLY A 460 22.22 18.73 7.07
N ARG A 461 22.93 18.28 8.10
CA ARG A 461 22.85 16.91 8.62
C ARG A 461 21.82 16.78 9.73
N GLY A 462 21.04 15.71 9.68
CA GLY A 462 20.10 15.34 10.72
C GLY A 462 18.81 16.14 10.68
N GLN A 463 18.03 16.00 11.76
CA GLN A 463 16.68 16.56 11.88
C GLN A 463 16.40 17.10 13.28
N ASN A 464 17.42 17.35 14.12
CA ASN A 464 17.19 17.78 15.51
C ASN A 464 17.43 19.28 15.71
N ALA A 465 18.24 19.90 14.85
CA ALA A 465 18.59 21.32 14.91
C ALA A 465 19.15 21.80 13.55
N PRO A 466 19.09 23.10 13.26
CA PRO A 466 19.60 23.67 12.01
C PRO A 466 21.14 23.79 11.97
N ALA A 467 21.68 23.78 10.76
CA ALA A 467 23.00 24.31 10.44
C ALA A 467 22.83 25.73 9.87
N VAL A 468 23.36 26.73 10.57
CA VAL A 468 23.11 28.16 10.31
C VAL A 468 24.40 28.86 9.89
N ILE A 469 24.46 29.40 8.68
CA ILE A 469 25.56 30.22 8.19
C ILE A 469 25.22 31.70 8.45
N GLN A 470 26.12 32.42 9.12
CA GLN A 470 25.85 33.79 9.59
C GLN A 470 27.05 34.75 9.48
N GLY A 471 26.75 36.02 9.21
CA GLY A 471 27.73 37.10 9.07
C GLY A 471 28.53 37.06 7.75
N ALA A 472 29.51 37.96 7.63
CA ALA A 472 30.34 38.23 6.44
C ALA A 472 29.63 38.96 5.30
N GLU A 473 30.41 39.38 4.30
CA GLU A 473 29.91 40.02 3.07
C GLU A 473 28.94 39.08 2.34
N ASN A 474 29.42 37.89 1.95
CA ASN A 474 28.58 36.82 1.43
C ASN A 474 28.54 35.64 2.39
N GLY A 475 27.41 34.94 2.50
CA GLY A 475 27.31 33.71 3.29
C GLY A 475 28.09 32.55 2.63
N LEU A 476 27.74 32.22 1.39
CA LEU A 476 28.36 31.17 0.57
C LEU A 476 28.59 31.61 -0.88
N ASP A 477 29.83 31.53 -1.34
CA ASP A 477 30.24 31.76 -2.72
C ASP A 477 30.34 30.44 -3.50
N ILE A 478 29.52 30.28 -4.53
CA ILE A 478 29.50 29.11 -5.42
C ILE A 478 30.09 29.52 -6.77
N ALA A 479 31.30 29.04 -7.05
CA ALA A 479 32.05 29.30 -8.28
C ALA A 479 32.25 28.03 -9.11
N ALA A 480 31.26 27.12 -9.11
CA ALA A 480 31.30 25.82 -9.77
C ALA A 480 29.93 25.38 -10.27
N ASP A 481 29.94 24.39 -11.17
CA ASP A 481 28.76 23.87 -11.83
C ASP A 481 28.17 22.65 -11.08
N ASN A 482 26.87 22.45 -11.22
CA ASN A 482 26.10 21.34 -10.65
C ASN A 482 26.30 21.22 -9.13
N VAL A 483 26.03 22.32 -8.41
CA VAL A 483 26.11 22.38 -6.94
C VAL A 483 24.70 22.39 -6.36
N THR A 484 24.43 21.48 -5.42
CA THR A 484 23.18 21.47 -4.65
C THR A 484 23.45 21.94 -3.23
N VAL A 485 22.71 22.95 -2.76
CA VAL A 485 22.69 23.39 -1.37
C VAL A 485 21.34 23.02 -0.79
N CYS A 486 21.32 22.22 0.28
CA CYS A 486 20.06 21.81 0.90
C CYS A 486 20.06 21.76 2.42
N ARG A 487 18.91 22.01 3.05
CA ARG A 487 18.73 21.95 4.51
C ARG A 487 19.68 22.86 5.31
N LEU A 488 20.09 24.00 4.72
CA LEU A 488 20.91 25.01 5.39
C LEU A 488 20.09 26.29 5.64
N SER A 489 20.41 26.98 6.71
CA SER A 489 19.83 28.28 7.05
C SER A 489 20.88 29.39 6.91
N PHE A 490 20.49 30.54 6.36
CA PHE A 490 21.35 31.69 6.18
C PHE A 490 20.80 32.91 6.89
N VAL A 491 21.63 33.55 7.71
CA VAL A 491 21.20 34.61 8.63
C VAL A 491 22.21 35.77 8.65
N GLY A 492 21.81 36.98 8.26
CA GLY A 492 22.60 38.18 8.55
C GLY A 492 23.84 38.44 7.70
N SER A 493 23.89 38.09 6.40
CA SER A 493 25.02 38.47 5.52
C SER A 493 24.85 39.89 4.97
N GLU A 494 25.96 40.63 4.83
CA GLU A 494 25.92 42.07 4.54
C GLU A 494 25.59 42.42 3.08
N ASN A 495 25.95 41.53 2.14
CA ASN A 495 25.73 41.67 0.70
C ASN A 495 24.76 40.59 0.19
N SER A 496 25.15 39.30 0.26
CA SER A 496 24.28 38.21 -0.18
C SER A 496 24.38 36.93 0.66
N ALA A 497 23.29 36.18 0.81
CA ALA A 497 23.34 34.90 1.52
C ALA A 497 24.11 33.86 0.70
N ILE A 498 23.86 33.81 -0.62
CA ILE A 498 24.58 32.97 -1.56
C ILE A 498 24.91 33.77 -2.83
N LEU A 499 26.18 33.75 -3.22
CA LEU A 499 26.66 34.25 -4.52
C LEU A 499 26.82 33.07 -5.48
N CYS A 500 26.09 33.08 -6.59
CA CYS A 500 26.06 32.02 -7.59
C CYS A 500 26.74 32.46 -8.89
N ASN A 501 27.86 31.82 -9.25
CA ASN A 501 28.63 32.12 -10.45
C ASN A 501 28.78 30.93 -11.42
N GLY A 502 28.22 29.76 -11.10
CA GLY A 502 28.25 28.56 -11.94
C GLY A 502 26.90 28.23 -12.60
N LYS A 503 26.83 27.06 -13.23
CA LYS A 503 25.65 26.53 -13.92
C LYS A 503 24.97 25.44 -13.10
N ASP A 504 23.65 25.27 -13.30
CA ASP A 504 22.86 24.19 -12.73
C ASP A 504 22.95 24.12 -11.19
N ILE A 505 22.88 25.29 -10.54
CA ILE A 505 22.92 25.38 -9.07
C ILE A 505 21.50 25.21 -8.51
N THR A 506 21.34 24.26 -7.58
CA THR A 506 20.06 23.97 -6.91
C THR A 506 20.12 24.39 -5.45
N ILE A 507 19.16 25.21 -5.01
CA ILE A 507 18.93 25.59 -3.62
C ILE A 507 17.62 24.94 -3.20
N ASP A 508 17.66 23.97 -2.29
CA ASP A 508 16.51 23.13 -1.95
C ASP A 508 16.32 22.99 -0.44
N ARG A 509 15.12 23.26 0.10
CA ARG A 509 14.87 23.16 1.55
C ARG A 509 15.80 24.03 2.41
N CYS A 510 16.10 25.25 1.95
CA CYS A 510 16.93 26.21 2.69
C CYS A 510 16.08 27.33 3.33
N GLY A 511 16.64 27.99 4.35
CA GLY A 511 16.00 29.12 5.04
C GLY A 511 16.81 30.41 4.94
N PHE A 512 16.15 31.56 4.77
CA PHE A 512 16.78 32.87 4.62
C PHE A 512 16.14 33.92 5.52
N SER A 513 16.95 34.59 6.34
CA SER A 513 16.52 35.73 7.16
C SER A 513 17.63 36.75 7.38
N MET A 514 17.24 38.00 7.63
CA MET A 514 18.13 39.15 7.86
C MET A 514 19.14 39.34 6.73
N GLN A 515 18.71 39.26 5.47
CA GLN A 515 19.59 39.36 4.32
C GLN A 515 19.23 40.59 3.50
N LYS A 516 20.25 41.33 3.01
CA LYS A 516 20.00 42.31 1.95
C LYS A 516 19.61 41.62 0.65
N ILE A 517 20.35 40.59 0.26
CA ILE A 517 20.08 39.79 -0.93
C ILE A 517 20.14 38.30 -0.55
N ALA A 518 19.10 37.51 -0.78
CA ALA A 518 19.18 36.08 -0.53
C ALA A 518 20.09 35.42 -1.58
N LEU A 519 19.87 35.65 -2.87
CA LEU A 519 20.69 35.09 -3.94
C LEU A 519 21.24 36.18 -4.87
N LYS A 520 22.55 36.20 -5.09
CA LYS A 520 23.16 37.06 -6.10
C LYS A 520 23.71 36.21 -7.24
N ALA A 521 23.41 36.57 -8.48
CA ALA A 521 23.80 35.80 -9.65
C ALA A 521 24.04 36.70 -10.87
N ASP A 522 25.30 36.97 -11.19
CA ASP A 522 25.65 37.90 -12.27
C ASP A 522 25.60 37.23 -13.66
N SER A 523 25.92 35.93 -13.74
CA SER A 523 25.94 35.15 -14.99
C SER A 523 25.64 33.65 -14.83
N ALA A 524 25.01 33.26 -13.71
CA ALA A 524 24.63 31.86 -13.48
C ALA A 524 23.51 31.45 -14.43
N SER A 525 23.47 30.19 -14.83
CA SER A 525 22.37 29.66 -15.67
C SER A 525 21.79 28.40 -15.08
N GLY A 526 20.48 28.18 -15.28
CA GLY A 526 19.79 27.00 -14.76
C GLY A 526 19.65 26.99 -13.23
N LEU A 527 19.49 28.16 -12.59
CA LEU A 527 19.28 28.23 -11.14
C LEU A 527 17.92 27.62 -10.76
N ALA A 528 17.90 26.75 -9.75
CA ALA A 528 16.65 26.17 -9.23
C ALA A 528 16.53 26.43 -7.73
N ILE A 529 15.52 27.20 -7.33
CA ILE A 529 15.22 27.49 -5.92
C ILE A 529 13.91 26.82 -5.56
N ARG A 530 13.99 25.82 -4.68
CA ARG A 530 12.89 24.93 -4.38
C ARG A 530 12.67 24.74 -2.89
N HIS A 531 11.42 24.56 -2.50
CA HIS A 531 11.02 24.21 -1.13
C HIS A 531 11.76 25.01 -0.05
N SER A 532 12.08 26.28 -0.29
CA SER A 532 12.86 27.12 0.62
C SER A 532 11.99 28.18 1.28
N ALA A 533 12.42 28.74 2.40
CA ALA A 533 11.66 29.72 3.17
C ALA A 533 12.41 31.04 3.28
N PHE A 534 11.70 32.14 3.03
CA PHE A 534 12.21 33.50 3.04
C PHE A 534 11.40 34.33 4.04
N ASP A 535 12.05 34.69 5.14
CA ASP A 535 11.48 35.55 6.17
C ASP A 535 11.27 36.98 5.65
N ARG A 536 10.41 37.75 6.31
CA ARG A 536 10.13 39.15 5.94
C ARG A 536 11.37 40.03 6.01
N SER A 537 12.36 39.67 6.82
CA SER A 537 13.63 40.40 6.94
C SER A 537 14.58 40.25 5.74
N VAL A 538 14.22 39.47 4.71
CA VAL A 538 14.94 39.46 3.43
C VAL A 538 14.49 40.66 2.59
N GLU A 539 15.41 41.58 2.29
CA GLU A 539 15.12 42.80 1.52
C GLU A 539 14.98 42.52 0.01
N LYS A 540 15.84 41.64 -0.51
CA LYS A 540 15.86 41.22 -1.92
C LYS A 540 16.02 39.69 -2.03
N LEU A 541 15.15 39.00 -2.76
CA LEU A 541 15.17 37.56 -2.99
C LEU A 541 16.31 37.22 -3.94
N ILE A 542 16.43 37.99 -5.03
CA ILE A 542 17.46 37.73 -6.03
C ILE A 542 17.94 39.00 -6.73
N ALA A 543 19.25 39.16 -6.83
CA ALA A 543 19.90 40.15 -7.67
C ALA A 543 20.58 39.44 -8.85
N ALA A 544 20.03 39.62 -10.06
CA ALA A 544 20.57 39.02 -11.27
C ALA A 544 20.39 39.93 -12.49
N GLU A 545 21.39 39.95 -13.38
CA GLU A 545 21.35 40.70 -14.64
C GLU A 545 21.26 39.77 -15.87
N LYS A 546 22.05 38.70 -15.92
CA LYS A 546 22.15 37.77 -17.06
C LYS A 546 21.99 36.32 -16.63
N SER A 547 21.10 36.08 -15.68
CA SER A 547 20.85 34.75 -15.13
C SER A 547 19.41 34.31 -15.38
N ASP A 548 19.22 33.00 -15.48
CA ASP A 548 17.91 32.38 -15.65
C ASP A 548 17.69 31.28 -14.61
N GLY A 549 16.42 30.97 -14.36
CA GLY A 549 16.10 29.94 -13.39
C GLY A 549 14.63 29.84 -13.02
N VAL A 550 14.39 29.04 -12.00
CA VAL A 550 13.05 28.72 -11.51
C VAL A 550 12.96 28.88 -9.99
N PHE A 551 11.85 29.43 -9.55
CA PHE A 551 11.50 29.64 -8.16
C PHE A 551 10.19 28.91 -7.88
N ALA A 552 10.27 27.70 -7.31
CA ALA A 552 9.11 26.82 -7.15
C ALA A 552 8.95 26.25 -5.74
N HIS A 553 7.71 26.18 -5.25
CA HIS A 553 7.37 25.51 -3.98
C HIS A 553 7.94 26.17 -2.71
N ASN A 554 8.27 27.45 -2.78
CA ASN A 554 8.87 28.19 -1.66
C ASN A 554 7.82 28.86 -0.77
N ILE A 555 8.23 29.27 0.43
CA ILE A 555 7.47 30.14 1.33
C ILE A 555 8.09 31.54 1.30
N LEU A 556 7.27 32.56 0.98
CA LEU A 556 7.69 33.95 0.80
C LEU A 556 6.89 34.87 1.73
N MET A 557 7.52 35.41 2.77
CA MET A 557 6.86 36.30 3.73
C MET A 557 6.94 37.80 3.36
N GLY A 558 7.91 38.18 2.52
CA GLY A 558 8.12 39.55 2.00
C GLY A 558 7.44 39.81 0.65
N LYS A 559 7.49 41.06 0.17
CA LYS A 559 6.98 41.47 -1.15
C LYS A 559 8.14 41.68 -2.13
N GLU A 560 8.20 40.90 -3.21
CA GLU A 560 9.17 41.15 -4.27
C GLU A 560 8.76 40.55 -5.62
N ILE A 561 9.21 41.19 -6.69
CA ILE A 561 9.07 40.74 -8.07
C ILE A 561 10.39 40.12 -8.51
N LEU A 562 10.34 38.89 -9.04
CA LEU A 562 11.53 38.25 -9.58
C LEU A 562 12.08 39.00 -10.81
N PRO A 563 13.40 39.04 -11.02
CA PRO A 563 14.02 39.66 -12.19
C PRO A 563 13.68 38.88 -13.47
N ARG A 564 13.87 39.53 -14.62
CA ARG A 564 13.68 38.89 -15.93
C ARG A 564 14.58 37.66 -16.06
N GLY A 565 14.08 36.61 -16.70
CA GLY A 565 14.78 35.32 -16.84
C GLY A 565 14.40 34.28 -15.78
N PHE A 566 13.71 34.68 -14.70
CA PHE A 566 13.24 33.77 -13.67
C PHE A 566 11.74 33.46 -13.81
N THR A 567 11.39 32.20 -13.62
CA THR A 567 9.99 31.75 -13.59
C THR A 567 9.57 31.38 -12.18
N ALA A 568 8.54 32.04 -11.65
CA ALA A 568 7.88 31.62 -10.41
C ALA A 568 6.78 30.59 -10.72
N CYS A 569 6.66 29.55 -9.89
CA CYS A 569 5.58 28.57 -10.03
C CYS A 569 5.26 27.89 -8.71
N GLY A 570 4.01 27.94 -8.27
CA GLY A 570 3.53 27.21 -7.10
C GLY A 570 4.24 27.63 -5.81
N ASN A 571 4.30 28.92 -5.47
CA ASN A 571 4.84 29.37 -4.19
C ASN A 571 3.73 29.75 -3.19
N ALA A 572 4.04 29.69 -1.89
CA ALA A 572 3.20 30.17 -0.81
C ALA A 572 3.61 31.60 -0.42
N TYR A 573 2.68 32.54 -0.53
CA TYR A 573 2.88 33.95 -0.19
C TYR A 573 2.22 34.30 1.13
N GLY A 574 2.99 34.85 2.06
CA GLY A 574 2.47 35.52 3.26
C GLY A 574 1.87 36.90 2.97
N VAL A 575 1.96 37.37 1.73
CA VAL A 575 1.47 38.66 1.23
C VAL A 575 0.53 38.46 0.03
N SER A 576 0.38 39.46 -0.85
CA SER A 576 -0.36 39.33 -2.10
C SER A 576 0.37 38.41 -3.08
N ILE A 577 -0.37 37.51 -3.73
CA ILE A 577 0.15 36.62 -4.78
C ILE A 577 0.44 37.45 -6.05
N PRO A 578 1.60 37.30 -6.70
CA PRO A 578 1.87 37.88 -8.01
C PRO A 578 0.87 37.39 -9.08
N PRO A 579 0.39 38.25 -9.99
CA PRO A 579 -0.51 37.82 -11.05
C PRO A 579 0.12 36.74 -11.96
N GLY A 580 -0.67 35.74 -12.33
CA GLY A 580 -0.28 34.76 -13.36
C GLY A 580 0.57 33.59 -12.89
N GLU A 581 0.95 33.50 -11.60
CA GLU A 581 1.70 32.37 -11.09
C GLU A 581 0.82 31.12 -10.87
N ALA A 582 1.09 30.06 -11.63
CA ALA A 582 0.33 28.82 -11.53
C ALA A 582 0.56 28.11 -10.19
N GLY A 583 -0.52 27.75 -9.49
CA GLY A 583 -0.47 26.98 -8.24
C GLY A 583 -0.04 27.78 -7.00
N ALA A 584 0.12 29.10 -7.11
CA ALA A 584 0.45 29.93 -5.95
C ALA A 584 -0.70 29.99 -4.93
N VAL A 585 -0.35 30.05 -3.65
CA VAL A 585 -1.33 30.12 -2.54
C VAL A 585 -0.99 31.26 -1.59
N LYS A 586 -2.01 31.79 -0.91
CA LYS A 586 -1.84 32.81 0.13
C LYS A 586 -1.95 32.15 1.50
N ILE A 587 -0.83 32.01 2.19
CA ILE A 587 -0.75 31.40 3.52
C ILE A 587 0.32 32.15 4.31
N ILE A 588 -0.03 32.67 5.48
CA ILE A 588 0.91 33.39 6.34
C ILE A 588 1.70 32.36 7.16
N PRO A 589 3.03 32.25 7.00
CA PRO A 589 3.83 31.33 7.79
C PRO A 589 3.99 31.84 9.22
N GLU A 590 3.88 30.93 10.19
CA GLU A 590 4.20 31.18 11.60
C GLU A 590 5.51 30.46 11.95
N PHE A 591 6.63 31.06 11.57
CA PHE A 591 7.94 30.52 11.91
C PHE A 591 8.16 30.49 13.43
N LYS A 592 8.80 29.43 13.93
CA LYS A 592 9.14 29.28 15.33
C LYS A 592 10.21 30.30 15.75
N ASN A 593 11.30 30.42 14.99
CA ASN A 593 12.34 31.45 15.20
C ASN A 593 13.22 31.66 13.96
N ALA A 594 12.66 32.22 12.87
CA ALA A 594 13.39 32.40 11.61
C ALA A 594 14.64 33.29 11.73
N LEU A 595 14.64 34.28 12.63
CA LEU A 595 15.78 35.18 12.86
C LEU A 595 17.00 34.46 13.46
N SER A 596 16.82 33.29 14.07
CA SER A 596 17.94 32.44 14.53
C SER A 596 18.26 31.30 13.56
N GLY A 597 17.60 31.24 12.41
CA GLY A 597 17.75 30.16 11.43
C GLY A 597 16.85 28.94 11.64
N ASP A 598 15.86 28.99 12.55
CA ASP A 598 14.86 27.93 12.72
C ASP A 598 13.57 28.27 11.96
N PHE A 599 13.40 27.64 10.80
CA PHE A 599 12.26 27.82 9.91
C PHE A 599 11.13 26.81 10.16
N SER A 600 11.14 26.11 11.30
CA SER A 600 10.02 25.26 11.70
C SER A 600 8.73 26.07 11.77
N LEU A 601 7.62 25.50 11.32
CA LEU A 601 6.32 26.17 11.28
C LEU A 601 5.42 25.70 12.43
N LYS A 602 4.80 26.64 13.14
CA LYS A 602 3.74 26.34 14.12
C LYS A 602 2.44 25.91 13.46
N ASN A 603 2.20 26.42 12.25
CA ASN A 603 1.02 26.15 11.44
C ASN A 603 1.33 25.25 10.23
N GLU A 604 2.29 24.33 10.35
CA GLU A 604 2.80 23.50 9.23
C GLU A 604 1.72 22.75 8.44
N LYS A 605 0.62 22.33 9.08
CA LYS A 605 -0.48 21.61 8.41
C LYS A 605 -1.07 22.41 7.24
N ALA A 606 -1.06 23.75 7.32
CA ALA A 606 -1.54 24.59 6.24
C ALA A 606 -0.71 24.47 4.95
N PHE A 607 0.54 24.01 5.03
CA PHE A 607 1.51 23.99 3.92
C PHE A 607 1.68 22.61 3.27
N ARG A 608 1.22 21.53 3.91
CA ARG A 608 1.37 20.15 3.43
C ARG A 608 0.53 19.88 2.17
N GLY A 609 1.09 19.17 1.21
CA GLY A 609 0.36 18.63 0.05
C GLY A 609 -0.15 19.66 -0.97
N ARG A 610 0.43 20.87 -0.98
CA ARG A 610 -0.07 22.00 -1.80
C ARG A 610 0.87 22.44 -2.92
N SER A 611 2.14 22.01 -2.92
CA SER A 611 3.04 22.29 -4.03
C SER A 611 2.62 21.55 -5.30
N LEU A 612 3.16 21.94 -6.46
CA LEU A 612 2.80 21.30 -7.73
C LEU A 612 3.25 19.85 -7.80
N ASP A 613 4.29 19.48 -7.06
CA ASP A 613 4.70 18.10 -6.85
C ASP A 613 3.94 17.39 -5.71
N GLY A 614 3.09 18.08 -4.94
CA GLY A 614 2.28 17.44 -3.89
C GLY A 614 3.00 17.25 -2.55
N LEU A 615 4.13 17.93 -2.36
CA LEU A 615 4.89 17.98 -1.11
C LEU A 615 4.49 19.21 -0.26
N SER A 616 5.17 19.38 0.87
CA SER A 616 5.04 20.59 1.68
C SER A 616 5.79 21.76 1.04
N PHE A 617 5.22 22.96 1.15
CA PHE A 617 5.97 24.18 0.87
C PHE A 617 7.07 24.41 1.91
N GLY A 618 8.16 25.04 1.48
CA GLY A 618 9.27 25.42 2.35
C GLY A 618 10.07 24.22 2.89
N PRO A 619 11.05 24.45 3.78
CA PRO A 619 11.96 23.41 4.23
C PRO A 619 11.22 22.33 4.99
N TYR A 620 11.18 21.12 4.44
CA TYR A 620 10.52 19.97 5.04
C TYR A 620 11.49 18.78 5.19
N PHE A 621 11.09 17.86 6.06
CA PHE A 621 11.80 16.65 6.39
C PHE A 621 10.91 15.43 6.17
N PHE A 622 11.54 14.30 5.88
CA PHE A 622 10.89 13.00 5.98
C PHE A 622 11.06 12.52 7.40
N LEU A 623 9.97 12.48 8.14
CA LEU A 623 9.96 12.20 9.57
C LEU A 623 9.52 10.76 9.81
N TYR A 624 10.15 10.14 10.81
CA TYR A 624 9.74 8.86 11.37
C TYR A 624 9.61 9.00 12.88
N GLU A 625 8.39 9.29 13.34
CA GLU A 625 8.10 9.60 14.73
C GLU A 625 6.81 8.92 15.23
N PRO A 626 6.62 8.80 16.56
CA PRO A 626 5.40 8.22 17.12
C PRO A 626 4.17 9.07 16.77
N GLU A 627 3.14 8.46 16.19
CA GLU A 627 1.84 9.08 16.00
C GLU A 627 0.99 8.89 17.25
N ASP A 628 0.75 10.00 17.97
CA ASP A 628 -0.02 10.00 19.20
C ASP A 628 -1.54 9.90 18.93
N THR A 629 -1.98 8.69 18.58
CA THR A 629 -3.40 8.39 18.37
C THR A 629 -4.08 7.97 19.68
N MET A 630 -4.94 8.84 20.22
CA MET A 630 -5.81 8.51 21.35
C MET A 630 -6.93 7.52 20.97
N PRO A 631 -7.28 6.55 21.84
CA PRO A 631 -8.50 5.77 21.70
C PRO A 631 -9.75 6.66 21.72
N ASP A 632 -10.62 6.49 20.73
CA ASP A 632 -11.90 7.18 20.63
C ASP A 632 -13.06 6.24 21.02
N HIS A 633 -14.22 6.81 21.36
CA HIS A 633 -15.46 6.04 21.59
C HIS A 633 -15.39 4.97 22.70
N LEU A 634 -14.53 5.18 23.69
CA LEU A 634 -14.43 4.28 24.82
C LEU A 634 -15.74 4.26 25.63
N ALA A 635 -16.44 3.13 25.63
CA ALA A 635 -17.70 2.95 26.36
C ALA A 635 -18.02 1.46 26.60
N PRO A 636 -18.85 1.11 27.60
CA PRO A 636 -19.38 -0.24 27.74
C PRO A 636 -20.39 -0.52 26.62
N ILE A 637 -20.27 -1.68 25.98
CA ILE A 637 -21.21 -2.17 24.95
C ILE A 637 -22.36 -2.93 25.62
N GLN A 638 -22.02 -3.91 26.46
CA GLN A 638 -22.96 -4.75 27.21
C GLN A 638 -22.40 -5.05 28.59
N ILE A 639 -23.28 -5.09 29.60
CA ILE A 639 -22.94 -5.36 31.00
C ILE A 639 -23.89 -6.43 31.54
N GLY A 640 -23.33 -7.55 32.00
CA GLY A 640 -24.01 -8.57 32.80
C GLY A 640 -23.58 -8.48 34.27
N SER A 641 -24.16 -9.31 35.14
CA SER A 641 -23.84 -9.27 36.58
C SER A 641 -22.39 -9.70 36.87
N THR A 642 -21.82 -10.55 36.01
CA THR A 642 -20.46 -11.07 36.13
C THR A 642 -19.59 -10.83 34.91
N THR A 643 -20.09 -10.08 33.92
CA THR A 643 -19.40 -9.84 32.64
C THR A 643 -19.57 -8.41 32.16
N ALA A 644 -18.60 -7.90 31.41
CA ALA A 644 -18.74 -6.64 30.69
C ALA A 644 -17.97 -6.70 29.38
N SER A 645 -18.50 -6.12 28.32
CA SER A 645 -17.77 -5.90 27.06
C SER A 645 -17.56 -4.41 26.86
N ILE A 646 -16.31 -3.98 26.79
CA ILE A 646 -15.93 -2.57 26.62
C ILE A 646 -15.49 -2.35 25.18
N GLY A 647 -16.08 -1.38 24.50
CA GLY A 647 -15.81 -1.01 23.12
C GLY A 647 -15.04 0.30 22.99
N TYR A 648 -14.21 0.40 21.97
CA TYR A 648 -13.50 1.63 21.60
C TYR A 648 -13.02 1.56 20.15
N THR A 649 -12.48 2.66 19.64
CA THR A 649 -11.95 2.81 18.28
C THR A 649 -10.49 3.22 18.35
N MET A 650 -9.65 2.56 17.55
CA MET A 650 -8.23 2.92 17.36
C MET A 650 -7.97 3.35 15.91
N ARG A 651 -7.04 4.31 15.71
CA ARG A 651 -6.51 4.69 14.38
C ARG A 651 -5.05 4.23 14.25
N GLY A 652 -4.53 4.17 13.03
CA GLY A 652 -3.13 3.80 12.78
C GLY A 652 -2.83 2.36 13.18
N MET A 653 -3.21 1.39 12.35
CA MET A 653 -3.07 -0.04 12.66
C MET A 653 -1.85 -0.67 11.97
N PRO A 654 -1.22 -1.71 12.55
CA PRO A 654 -1.60 -2.38 13.81
C PRO A 654 -1.12 -1.63 15.06
N GLN A 655 -1.97 -1.55 16.08
CA GLN A 655 -1.66 -0.92 17.35
C GLN A 655 -2.04 -1.82 18.52
N LYS A 656 -1.13 -1.91 19.51
CA LYS A 656 -1.35 -2.63 20.77
C LYS A 656 -2.09 -1.75 21.75
N ALA A 657 -3.07 -2.34 22.44
CA ALA A 657 -3.81 -1.69 23.48
C ALA A 657 -4.10 -2.63 24.66
N LEU A 658 -4.26 -2.05 25.84
CA LEU A 658 -4.64 -2.72 27.08
C LEU A 658 -5.85 -2.00 27.68
N LEU A 659 -6.89 -2.76 28.05
CA LEU A 659 -7.92 -2.25 28.95
C LEU A 659 -7.44 -2.44 30.39
N CYS A 660 -7.37 -1.35 31.14
CA CYS A 660 -7.16 -1.36 32.58
C CYS A 660 -8.51 -1.22 33.27
N LEU A 661 -8.83 -2.14 34.19
CA LEU A 661 -10.09 -2.20 34.92
C LEU A 661 -9.85 -2.47 36.40
N LYS A 662 -10.61 -1.84 37.30
CA LYS A 662 -10.65 -2.19 38.72
C LYS A 662 -12.02 -1.90 39.33
N ALA A 663 -12.37 -2.62 40.40
CA ALA A 663 -13.49 -2.20 41.24
C ALA A 663 -13.16 -0.83 41.86
N LYS A 664 -14.17 0.03 42.05
CA LYS A 664 -13.98 1.42 42.50
C LYS A 664 -13.12 1.54 43.76
N ASP A 665 -13.33 0.62 44.70
CA ASP A 665 -12.66 0.62 46.01
C ASP A 665 -11.39 -0.25 46.04
N ALA A 666 -10.99 -0.84 44.91
CA ALA A 666 -9.76 -1.62 44.82
C ALA A 666 -8.51 -0.74 44.61
N GLY A 667 -7.37 -1.17 45.17
CA GLY A 667 -6.09 -0.51 45.01
C GLY A 667 -5.41 -0.76 43.66
N GLU A 668 -5.59 -1.95 43.07
CA GLU A 668 -4.84 -2.39 41.89
C GLU A 668 -5.69 -2.47 40.62
N TRP A 669 -5.05 -2.26 39.45
CA TRP A 669 -5.66 -2.37 38.13
C TRP A 669 -5.39 -3.74 37.51
N SER A 670 -6.45 -4.45 37.13
CA SER A 670 -6.36 -5.60 36.25
C SER A 670 -6.17 -5.16 34.80
N GLN A 671 -5.35 -5.87 34.04
CA GLN A 671 -5.05 -5.53 32.64
C GLN A 671 -5.53 -6.64 31.71
N PHE A 672 -6.20 -6.24 30.63
CA PHE A 672 -6.75 -7.14 29.63
C PHE A 672 -6.22 -6.76 28.25
N PRO A 673 -5.47 -7.64 27.57
CA PRO A 673 -4.88 -7.32 26.27
C PRO A 673 -5.91 -7.31 25.16
N ASP A 674 -5.83 -6.30 24.31
CA ASP A 674 -6.58 -6.25 23.05
C ASP A 674 -6.02 -7.27 22.05
N GLN A 675 -6.92 -8.03 21.41
CA GLN A 675 -6.58 -9.04 20.39
C GLN A 675 -6.97 -8.58 18.96
N ALA A 676 -7.52 -7.38 18.82
CA ALA A 676 -8.06 -6.86 17.56
C ALA A 676 -7.08 -5.92 16.82
N GLU A 677 -5.76 -6.15 16.93
CA GLU A 677 -4.69 -5.27 16.42
C GLU A 677 -4.89 -4.79 14.96
N GLU A 678 -5.55 -5.59 14.12
CA GLU A 678 -5.78 -5.32 12.69
C GLU A 678 -7.17 -4.72 12.35
N CYS A 679 -8.00 -4.37 13.35
CA CYS A 679 -9.35 -3.80 13.15
C CYS A 679 -9.52 -2.46 13.86
N ALA A 680 -10.21 -1.48 13.28
CA ALA A 680 -10.34 -0.18 13.95
C ALA A 680 -11.33 -0.25 15.11
N PHE A 681 -12.42 -1.04 14.98
CA PHE A 681 -13.23 -1.40 16.14
C PHE A 681 -12.45 -2.30 17.06
N ARG A 682 -12.44 -1.95 18.34
CA ARG A 682 -11.93 -2.79 19.41
C ARG A 682 -13.04 -3.11 20.37
N SER A 683 -13.02 -4.33 20.88
CA SER A 683 -13.78 -4.66 22.07
C SER A 683 -13.04 -5.68 22.92
N ILE A 684 -13.17 -5.56 24.24
CA ILE A 684 -12.60 -6.50 25.21
C ILE A 684 -13.72 -6.97 26.13
N SER A 685 -13.91 -8.28 26.22
CA SER A 685 -14.87 -8.91 27.13
C SER A 685 -14.15 -9.35 28.39
N VAL A 686 -14.66 -8.93 29.54
CA VAL A 686 -14.18 -9.29 30.87
C VAL A 686 -15.23 -10.17 31.55
N THR A 687 -14.77 -11.19 32.27
CA THR A 687 -15.60 -12.14 33.02
C THR A 687 -15.16 -12.21 34.48
N GLY A 688 -16.02 -12.71 35.37
CA GLY A 688 -15.72 -12.85 36.79
C GLY A 688 -15.87 -11.56 37.59
N LEU A 689 -16.69 -10.61 37.10
CA LEU A 689 -17.03 -9.40 37.84
C LEU A 689 -17.97 -9.72 39.01
N THR A 690 -17.97 -8.86 40.02
CA THR A 690 -18.86 -8.96 41.18
C THR A 690 -20.21 -8.31 40.84
N PRO A 691 -21.35 -8.98 41.06
CA PRO A 691 -22.66 -8.37 40.87
C PRO A 691 -22.90 -7.15 41.77
N GLY A 692 -23.55 -6.10 41.24
CA GLY A 692 -23.85 -4.86 41.96
C GLY A 692 -22.65 -3.94 42.23
N MET A 693 -21.49 -4.21 41.65
CA MET A 693 -20.24 -3.48 41.89
C MET A 693 -20.01 -2.39 40.83
N GLU A 694 -19.48 -1.24 41.26
CA GLU A 694 -19.00 -0.20 40.35
C GLU A 694 -17.52 -0.41 40.00
N TYR A 695 -17.19 -0.26 38.72
CA TYR A 695 -15.86 -0.43 38.16
C TYR A 695 -15.37 0.86 37.50
N GLN A 696 -14.07 1.12 37.63
CA GLN A 696 -13.33 2.15 36.90
C GLN A 696 -12.50 1.50 35.78
N TYR A 697 -12.40 2.16 34.62
CA TYR A 697 -11.64 1.66 33.48
C TYR A 697 -11.03 2.76 32.60
N TYR A 698 -9.95 2.42 31.91
CA TYR A 698 -9.35 3.23 30.85
C TYR A 698 -8.57 2.34 29.88
N VAL A 699 -8.21 2.87 28.71
CA VAL A 699 -7.38 2.18 27.72
C VAL A 699 -6.00 2.83 27.65
N VAL A 700 -4.97 2.00 27.61
CA VAL A 700 -3.60 2.38 27.28
C VAL A 700 -3.26 1.84 25.90
N ALA A 701 -2.75 2.68 25.01
CA ALA A 701 -2.29 2.28 23.69
C ALA A 701 -0.80 2.63 23.51
N SER A 702 -0.07 1.74 22.84
CA SER A 702 1.29 2.03 22.39
C SER A 702 1.23 2.85 21.09
N PRO A 703 1.97 3.95 20.93
CA PRO A 703 1.95 4.73 19.69
C PRO A 703 2.47 3.88 18.53
N VAL A 704 1.97 4.17 17.32
CA VAL A 704 2.50 3.58 16.10
C VAL A 704 3.50 4.54 15.50
N MET A 705 4.62 4.01 15.03
CA MET A 705 5.59 4.83 14.29
C MET A 705 5.05 5.09 12.88
N GLY A 706 4.98 6.36 12.51
CA GLY A 706 4.47 6.79 11.22
C GLY A 706 5.53 7.49 10.39
N TYR A 707 5.47 7.30 9.08
CA TYR A 707 6.23 8.10 8.13
C TYR A 707 5.36 9.24 7.59
N HIS A 708 5.84 10.47 7.68
CA HIS A 708 5.16 11.62 7.10
C HIS A 708 6.12 12.76 6.76
N LEU A 709 5.60 13.79 6.11
CA LEU A 709 6.33 15.01 5.77
C LEU A 709 5.95 16.12 6.76
N GLY A 710 6.95 16.79 7.32
CA GLY A 710 6.75 17.90 8.25
C GLY A 710 7.82 18.95 8.09
N ASN A 711 7.59 20.15 8.63
CA ASN A 711 8.53 21.28 8.54
C ASN A 711 9.30 21.47 9.85
N HIS A 712 9.13 20.58 10.82
CA HIS A 712 9.73 20.71 12.14
C HIS A 712 10.97 19.82 12.33
N TYR A 713 11.84 20.24 13.24
CA TYR A 713 12.92 19.40 13.77
C TYR A 713 12.38 18.45 14.85
N LEU A 714 12.89 17.21 14.86
CA LEU A 714 12.66 16.22 15.90
C LEU A 714 13.19 16.71 17.26
N PRO A 715 12.48 16.45 18.37
CA PRO A 715 12.96 16.76 19.71
C PRO A 715 14.29 16.08 20.03
N GLU A 716 15.15 16.79 20.78
CA GLU A 716 16.40 16.21 21.30
C GLU A 716 16.09 15.01 22.21
N GLY A 717 16.82 13.90 22.02
CA GLY A 717 16.63 12.68 22.80
C GLY A 717 15.38 11.86 22.46
N LEU A 718 14.66 12.14 21.36
CA LEU A 718 13.55 11.31 20.89
C LEU A 718 14.01 9.85 20.73
N ASN A 719 13.70 9.02 21.73
CA ASN A 719 14.01 7.61 21.74
C ASN A 719 12.83 6.84 21.16
N ILE A 720 12.94 6.44 19.88
CA ILE A 720 11.96 5.63 19.14
C ILE A 720 11.70 4.27 19.85
N ARG A 721 12.54 3.88 20.82
CA ARG A 721 12.39 2.64 21.60
C ARG A 721 11.66 2.82 22.94
N ASP A 722 11.39 4.05 23.39
CA ASP A 722 10.64 4.29 24.63
C ASP A 722 9.17 4.58 24.28
N PRO A 723 8.24 3.62 24.50
CA PRO A 723 6.85 3.82 24.16
C PRO A 723 6.24 4.77 25.18
N ARG A 724 6.24 6.07 24.86
CA ARG A 724 5.27 7.00 25.47
C ARG A 724 3.89 6.37 25.36
N SER A 725 3.31 5.93 26.48
CA SER A 725 2.01 5.27 26.44
C SER A 725 0.90 6.32 26.38
N ILE A 726 -0.04 6.14 25.46
CA ILE A 726 -1.18 7.03 25.28
C ILE A 726 -2.31 6.51 26.14
N ARG A 727 -2.81 7.33 27.07
CA ARG A 727 -3.81 6.92 28.05
C ARG A 727 -5.12 7.67 27.84
N SER A 728 -6.23 6.95 27.70
CA SER A 728 -7.57 7.55 27.70
C SER A 728 -7.94 8.13 29.08
N PRO A 729 -8.94 9.02 29.18
CA PRO A 729 -9.58 9.35 30.45
C PRO A 729 -10.10 8.10 31.18
N VAL A 730 -10.21 8.19 32.51
CA VAL A 730 -10.84 7.15 33.36
C VAL A 730 -12.36 7.32 33.32
N LEU A 731 -13.06 6.23 33.05
CA LEU A 731 -14.53 6.15 33.00
C LEU A 731 -15.06 5.11 34.01
N THR A 732 -16.37 5.08 34.25
CA THR A 732 -17.02 4.13 35.17
C THR A 732 -18.20 3.38 34.54
N PHE A 733 -18.52 2.21 35.10
CA PHE A 733 -19.77 1.48 34.87
C PHE A 733 -20.14 0.63 36.10
N SER A 734 -21.39 0.20 36.23
CA SER A 734 -21.86 -0.67 37.33
C SER A 734 -22.44 -1.97 36.79
N THR A 735 -22.13 -3.09 37.44
CA THR A 735 -22.76 -4.38 37.13
C THR A 735 -24.14 -4.49 37.80
N PRO A 736 -25.13 -5.13 37.17
CA PRO A 736 -26.40 -5.45 37.82
C PRO A 736 -26.21 -6.56 38.88
N LEU A 737 -27.18 -6.71 39.78
CA LEU A 737 -27.19 -7.76 40.82
C LEU A 737 -27.38 -9.17 40.24
N ALA A 738 -28.04 -9.30 39.09
CA ALA A 738 -28.27 -10.56 38.40
C ALA A 738 -28.28 -10.33 36.88
N ASP A 739 -27.91 -11.36 36.12
CA ASP A 739 -28.07 -11.33 34.67
C ASP A 739 -29.55 -11.29 34.31
N ARG A 740 -29.89 -10.60 33.22
CA ARG A 740 -31.21 -10.77 32.60
C ARG A 740 -31.34 -12.21 32.05
N PRO A 741 -32.57 -12.72 31.89
CA PRO A 741 -32.79 -13.95 31.13
C PRO A 741 -32.22 -13.87 29.71
N SER A 742 -31.76 -15.02 29.21
CA SER A 742 -31.32 -15.17 27.82
C SER A 742 -32.45 -14.78 26.87
N ARG A 743 -32.09 -14.04 25.82
CA ARG A 743 -33.02 -13.53 24.80
C ARG A 743 -32.73 -14.16 23.45
N VAL A 744 -33.78 -14.20 22.64
CA VAL A 744 -33.69 -14.50 21.22
C VAL A 744 -33.88 -13.19 20.46
N TYR A 745 -32.86 -12.80 19.69
CA TYR A 745 -32.94 -11.67 18.77
C TYR A 745 -33.21 -12.16 17.35
N HIS A 746 -34.11 -11.49 16.65
CA HIS A 746 -34.44 -11.79 15.26
C HIS A 746 -33.89 -10.71 14.33
N VAL A 747 -33.33 -11.15 13.22
CA VAL A 747 -32.80 -10.29 12.15
C VAL A 747 -33.52 -10.64 10.85
N ALA A 748 -34.08 -9.64 10.17
CA ALA A 748 -34.80 -9.83 8.91
C ALA A 748 -34.66 -8.62 7.98
N LYS A 749 -34.77 -8.84 6.66
CA LYS A 749 -34.61 -7.77 5.65
C LYS A 749 -35.71 -6.71 5.64
N ASN A 750 -36.85 -6.98 6.27
CA ASN A 750 -37.92 -6.03 6.53
C ASN A 750 -37.84 -5.40 7.94
N GLY A 751 -36.76 -5.65 8.69
CA GLY A 751 -36.53 -5.11 10.02
C GLY A 751 -35.97 -3.68 10.01
N ASN A 752 -35.67 -3.17 11.21
CA ASN A 752 -35.06 -1.86 11.44
C ASN A 752 -34.08 -1.95 12.63
N ASP A 753 -32.87 -1.41 12.49
CA ASP A 753 -31.83 -1.48 13.54
C ASP A 753 -32.14 -0.62 14.78
N SER A 754 -33.14 0.25 14.69
CA SER A 754 -33.70 0.98 15.84
C SER A 754 -34.78 0.20 16.60
N SER A 755 -35.16 -0.99 16.14
CA SER A 755 -36.17 -1.86 16.77
C SER A 755 -35.64 -2.54 18.04
N GLU A 756 -36.48 -3.35 18.69
CA GLU A 756 -36.09 -4.13 19.87
C GLU A 756 -35.45 -5.49 19.53
N GLY A 757 -35.55 -5.93 18.27
CA GLY A 757 -35.02 -7.22 17.80
C GLY A 757 -35.89 -8.42 18.15
N THR A 758 -37.18 -8.22 18.41
CA THR A 758 -38.13 -9.32 18.65
C THR A 758 -38.59 -9.93 17.33
N ALA A 759 -39.28 -11.09 17.36
CA ALA A 759 -39.82 -11.69 16.14
C ALA A 759 -40.80 -10.76 15.39
N ALA A 760 -41.59 -9.98 16.14
CA ALA A 760 -42.55 -9.01 15.57
C ALA A 760 -41.88 -7.69 15.13
N SER A 761 -40.70 -7.38 15.66
CA SER A 761 -39.97 -6.14 15.38
C SER A 761 -38.46 -6.44 15.26
N PRO A 762 -38.04 -7.13 14.18
CA PRO A 762 -36.67 -7.62 14.04
C PRO A 762 -35.68 -6.49 13.72
N PHE A 763 -34.41 -6.74 14.01
CA PHE A 763 -33.32 -5.91 13.50
C PHE A 763 -33.15 -6.08 11.99
N LEU A 764 -32.55 -5.08 11.33
CA LEU A 764 -32.23 -5.15 9.91
C LEU A 764 -30.88 -5.84 9.65
N THR A 765 -29.93 -5.71 10.58
CA THR A 765 -28.55 -6.20 10.46
C THR A 765 -28.17 -7.18 11.57
N ILE A 766 -27.26 -8.10 11.22
CA ILE A 766 -26.68 -9.06 12.17
C ILE A 766 -25.73 -8.32 13.13
N SER A 767 -25.01 -7.31 12.64
CA SER A 767 -24.13 -6.47 13.46
C SER A 767 -24.88 -5.78 14.60
N GLN A 768 -26.08 -5.26 14.34
CA GLN A 768 -26.90 -4.66 15.39
C GLN A 768 -27.32 -5.69 16.44
N ALA A 769 -27.74 -6.90 16.02
CA ALA A 769 -28.06 -7.97 16.96
C ALA A 769 -26.84 -8.35 17.81
N ALA A 770 -25.66 -8.49 17.20
CA ALA A 770 -24.41 -8.80 17.90
C ALA A 770 -24.08 -7.78 19.01
N MET A 771 -24.31 -6.49 18.76
CA MET A 771 -24.13 -5.41 19.75
C MET A 771 -25.08 -5.50 20.96
N LYS A 772 -26.15 -6.30 20.89
CA LYS A 772 -27.15 -6.49 21.95
C LYS A 772 -26.98 -7.78 22.75
N THR A 773 -26.15 -8.70 22.27
CA THR A 773 -25.98 -10.02 22.89
C THR A 773 -25.25 -9.96 24.23
N LEU A 774 -25.76 -10.73 25.19
CA LEU A 774 -25.11 -11.14 26.43
C LEU A 774 -24.88 -12.67 26.40
N PRO A 775 -24.01 -13.21 27.28
CA PRO A 775 -23.84 -14.66 27.39
C PRO A 775 -25.17 -15.43 27.48
N GLY A 776 -25.34 -16.42 26.60
CA GLY A 776 -26.52 -17.28 26.51
C GLY A 776 -27.59 -16.82 25.52
N ASP A 777 -27.46 -15.63 24.95
CA ASP A 777 -28.40 -15.16 23.92
C ASP A 777 -28.25 -15.91 22.60
N THR A 778 -29.33 -15.93 21.82
CA THR A 778 -29.37 -16.49 20.46
C THR A 778 -29.81 -15.42 19.46
N VAL A 779 -29.12 -15.33 18.33
CA VAL A 779 -29.48 -14.51 17.18
C VAL A 779 -29.98 -15.44 16.07
N ILE A 780 -31.27 -15.31 15.73
CA ILE A 780 -31.91 -16.01 14.61
C ILE A 780 -31.97 -15.05 13.43
N VAL A 781 -31.30 -15.41 12.34
CA VAL A 781 -31.26 -14.63 11.11
C VAL A 781 -32.20 -15.25 10.09
N HIS A 782 -33.17 -14.48 9.61
CA HIS A 782 -34.17 -14.93 8.64
C HIS A 782 -33.70 -14.75 7.19
N GLU A 783 -34.39 -15.40 6.25
CA GLU A 783 -34.09 -15.47 4.82
C GLU A 783 -33.76 -14.08 4.27
N GLY A 784 -32.65 -13.99 3.55
CA GLY A 784 -32.21 -12.73 3.00
C GLY A 784 -30.76 -12.70 2.57
N ILE A 785 -30.40 -11.56 1.99
CA ILE A 785 -29.04 -11.22 1.59
C ILE A 785 -28.55 -10.09 2.50
N TYR A 786 -27.50 -10.39 3.26
CA TYR A 786 -26.87 -9.50 4.24
C TYR A 786 -25.47 -9.15 3.76
N SER A 787 -25.23 -7.87 3.50
CA SER A 787 -23.95 -7.38 2.99
C SER A 787 -23.20 -6.62 4.08
N GLU A 788 -22.67 -7.35 5.05
CA GLU A 788 -21.98 -6.80 6.23
C GLU A 788 -20.76 -7.63 6.64
N THR A 789 -19.88 -7.01 7.43
CA THR A 789 -18.83 -7.69 8.19
C THR A 789 -19.25 -7.59 9.65
N VAL A 790 -19.60 -8.72 10.25
CA VAL A 790 -20.04 -8.80 11.63
C VAL A 790 -18.82 -8.94 12.54
N VAL A 791 -18.43 -7.86 13.21
CA VAL A 791 -17.40 -7.88 14.26
C VAL A 791 -18.07 -8.25 15.58
N ILE A 792 -17.71 -9.39 16.17
CA ILE A 792 -18.37 -9.89 17.39
C ILE A 792 -17.85 -9.12 18.61
N PRO A 793 -18.71 -8.30 19.27
CA PRO A 793 -18.24 -7.43 20.34
C PRO A 793 -18.15 -8.13 21.69
N THR A 794 -18.87 -9.24 21.88
CA THR A 794 -19.12 -9.86 23.18
C THR A 794 -18.87 -11.37 23.15
N SER A 795 -18.22 -11.89 24.20
CA SER A 795 -18.04 -13.33 24.43
C SER A 795 -19.26 -13.95 25.11
N GLY A 796 -19.49 -15.23 24.87
CA GLY A 796 -20.27 -16.06 25.78
C GLY A 796 -19.44 -16.48 27.01
N THR A 797 -20.02 -17.37 27.81
CA THR A 797 -19.30 -18.12 28.84
C THR A 797 -19.44 -19.61 28.57
N ARG A 798 -18.65 -20.44 29.26
CA ARG A 798 -18.72 -21.91 29.13
C ARG A 798 -20.15 -22.45 29.25
N ASP A 799 -20.89 -21.94 30.22
CA ASP A 799 -22.25 -22.42 30.53
C ASP A 799 -23.34 -21.65 29.74
N LYS A 800 -22.99 -20.51 29.15
CA LYS A 800 -23.90 -19.64 28.40
C LYS A 800 -23.22 -19.16 27.10
N PRO A 801 -23.00 -20.04 26.11
CA PRO A 801 -22.45 -19.64 24.81
C PRO A 801 -23.43 -18.72 24.07
N VAL A 802 -22.92 -17.83 23.23
CA VAL A 802 -23.76 -17.02 22.32
C VAL A 802 -23.89 -17.73 20.98
N THR A 803 -25.12 -17.84 20.48
CA THR A 803 -25.40 -18.57 19.23
C THR A 803 -25.89 -17.63 18.13
N TYR A 804 -25.27 -17.71 16.96
CA TYR A 804 -25.71 -17.06 15.72
C TYR A 804 -26.12 -18.15 14.75
N GLN A 805 -27.39 -18.17 14.34
CA GLN A 805 -27.90 -19.22 13.46
C GLN A 805 -28.85 -18.69 12.40
N ALA A 806 -28.81 -19.30 11.21
CA ALA A 806 -29.86 -19.15 10.23
C ALA A 806 -31.19 -19.73 10.79
N ALA A 807 -32.30 -19.10 10.45
CA ALA A 807 -33.62 -19.63 10.76
C ALA A 807 -33.80 -21.02 10.11
N PRO A 808 -34.41 -22.00 10.81
CA PRO A 808 -34.62 -23.33 10.25
C PRO A 808 -35.37 -23.28 8.92
N GLY A 809 -34.87 -23.98 7.90
CA GLY A 809 -35.49 -24.01 6.58
C GLY A 809 -35.25 -22.78 5.71
N GLU A 810 -34.43 -21.81 6.12
CA GLU A 810 -34.26 -20.55 5.40
C GLU A 810 -32.85 -20.36 4.80
N TYR A 811 -32.78 -19.60 3.69
CA TYR A 811 -31.51 -19.27 3.03
C TYR A 811 -30.97 -17.92 3.49
N VAL A 812 -30.01 -17.95 4.41
CA VAL A 812 -29.30 -16.75 4.85
C VAL A 812 -27.98 -16.62 4.11
N TRP A 813 -27.92 -15.64 3.19
CA TRP A 813 -26.69 -15.30 2.47
C TRP A 813 -26.02 -14.10 3.09
N LEU A 814 -24.78 -14.26 3.51
CA LEU A 814 -23.84 -13.18 3.67
C LEU A 814 -23.14 -12.97 2.31
N ASP A 815 -23.20 -11.75 1.78
CA ASP A 815 -22.87 -11.45 0.39
C ASP A 815 -22.01 -10.18 0.27
N GLY A 816 -20.77 -10.36 -0.18
CA GLY A 816 -19.83 -9.26 -0.45
C GLY A 816 -20.03 -8.56 -1.80
N THR A 817 -21.07 -8.85 -2.58
CA THR A 817 -21.27 -8.24 -3.91
C THR A 817 -21.29 -6.71 -3.82
N GLY A 818 -20.49 -6.06 -4.69
CA GLY A 818 -20.40 -4.61 -4.78
C GLY A 818 -19.63 -3.94 -3.63
N ARG A 819 -19.44 -4.61 -2.48
CA ARG A 819 -18.69 -4.09 -1.34
C ARG A 819 -17.32 -4.75 -1.33
N GLN A 820 -16.21 -4.01 -1.29
CA GLN A 820 -14.87 -4.61 -1.12
C GLN A 820 -14.71 -5.20 0.30
N MET A 821 -15.36 -6.34 0.58
CA MET A 821 -15.40 -6.96 1.91
C MET A 821 -14.49 -8.18 1.97
N TYR A 822 -13.69 -8.26 3.02
CA TYR A 822 -12.70 -9.33 3.17
C TYR A 822 -13.24 -10.58 3.87
N ARG A 823 -14.27 -10.41 4.69
CA ARG A 823 -14.75 -11.42 5.65
C ARG A 823 -16.20 -11.16 6.03
N ALA A 824 -16.89 -12.20 6.44
CA ALA A 824 -18.26 -12.13 6.91
C ALA A 824 -18.31 -11.98 8.45
N PHE A 825 -17.50 -12.75 9.17
CA PHE A 825 -17.41 -12.70 10.64
C PHE A 825 -15.98 -12.45 11.09
N ALA A 826 -15.82 -11.55 12.07
CA ALA A 826 -14.54 -11.24 12.70
C ALA A 826 -14.65 -11.38 14.22
N VAL A 827 -13.78 -12.21 14.79
CA VAL A 827 -13.81 -12.59 16.21
C VAL A 827 -12.42 -12.37 16.82
N PHE A 828 -12.30 -11.37 17.69
CA PHE A 828 -11.02 -10.98 18.30
C PHE A 828 -11.08 -11.13 19.82
N GLY A 829 -10.31 -12.07 20.37
CA GLY A 829 -10.24 -12.32 21.80
C GLY A 829 -11.58 -12.75 22.42
N LYS A 830 -12.47 -13.35 21.63
CA LYS A 830 -13.79 -13.80 22.10
C LYS A 830 -13.86 -15.32 22.17
N GLY A 831 -14.80 -15.82 22.97
CA GLY A 831 -14.99 -17.24 23.10
C GLY A 831 -16.41 -17.65 23.42
N PHE A 832 -16.63 -18.96 23.38
CA PHE A 832 -17.93 -19.61 23.61
C PHE A 832 -18.99 -19.11 22.62
N LEU A 833 -18.68 -19.27 21.33
CA LEU A 833 -19.50 -18.79 20.22
C LEU A 833 -19.87 -19.94 19.28
N ASN A 834 -21.14 -19.97 18.86
CA ASN A 834 -21.65 -20.94 17.89
C ASN A 834 -22.15 -20.20 16.64
N PHE A 835 -21.70 -20.65 15.46
CA PHE A 835 -22.15 -20.16 14.15
C PHE A 835 -22.72 -21.32 13.34
N ASP A 836 -23.96 -21.18 12.89
CA ASP A 836 -24.65 -22.28 12.22
C ASP A 836 -25.52 -21.86 11.03
N GLY A 837 -25.41 -22.60 9.93
CA GLY A 837 -26.35 -22.50 8.80
C GLY A 837 -26.13 -21.37 7.79
N PHE A 838 -25.05 -20.60 7.93
CA PHE A 838 -24.79 -19.44 7.05
C PHE A 838 -24.21 -19.82 5.68
N ARG A 839 -24.57 -19.03 4.65
CA ARG A 839 -24.02 -19.15 3.30
C ARG A 839 -23.25 -17.90 2.92
N PHE A 840 -22.16 -18.05 2.19
CA PHE A 840 -21.21 -17.00 1.88
C PHE A 840 -20.88 -16.96 0.40
N LYS A 841 -20.93 -15.75 -0.17
CA LYS A 841 -20.49 -15.48 -1.54
C LYS A 841 -19.92 -14.08 -1.67
N MET A 842 -19.13 -13.88 -2.72
CA MET A 842 -18.65 -12.58 -3.19
C MET A 842 -17.82 -11.79 -2.16
N TYR A 843 -17.33 -12.45 -1.11
CA TYR A 843 -16.27 -11.92 -0.25
C TYR A 843 -14.91 -12.14 -0.91
N GLY A 844 -13.99 -11.20 -0.71
CA GLY A 844 -12.69 -11.18 -1.35
C GLY A 844 -12.49 -9.91 -2.15
N THR A 845 -11.24 -9.56 -2.42
CA THR A 845 -10.90 -8.39 -3.24
C THR A 845 -9.80 -8.76 -4.22
N GLY A 846 -9.32 -7.81 -5.04
CA GLY A 846 -8.09 -8.01 -5.81
C GLY A 846 -6.88 -8.39 -4.94
N LYS A 847 -6.98 -8.19 -3.61
CA LYS A 847 -5.97 -8.54 -2.62
C LYS A 847 -6.09 -10.02 -2.28
N ALA A 848 -5.02 -10.78 -2.50
CA ALA A 848 -4.86 -12.11 -1.91
C ALA A 848 -4.82 -11.95 -0.38
N ASN A 849 -5.95 -12.16 0.29
CA ASN A 849 -6.04 -11.87 1.72
C ASN A 849 -6.20 -13.13 2.56
N SER A 850 -5.20 -13.30 3.43
CA SER A 850 -5.11 -14.18 4.60
C SER A 850 -6.14 -13.81 5.70
N SER A 851 -7.37 -13.44 5.31
CA SER A 851 -8.39 -12.89 6.23
C SER A 851 -9.53 -13.86 6.54
N GLY A 852 -9.80 -14.88 5.74
CA GLY A 852 -10.91 -15.83 5.98
C GLY A 852 -12.31 -15.22 5.88
N ILE A 853 -13.34 -16.02 5.53
CA ILE A 853 -14.76 -15.67 5.69
C ILE A 853 -15.06 -15.50 7.18
N PHE A 854 -14.59 -16.46 7.98
CA PHE A 854 -14.41 -16.35 9.41
C PHE A 854 -12.95 -16.00 9.72
N LEU A 855 -12.74 -14.84 10.34
CA LEU A 855 -11.44 -14.45 10.92
C LEU A 855 -11.49 -14.57 12.43
N LEU A 856 -10.69 -15.47 12.99
CA LEU A 856 -10.57 -15.67 14.43
C LEU A 856 -9.15 -15.29 14.86
N PHE A 857 -9.03 -14.40 15.84
CA PHE A 857 -7.74 -14.07 16.48
C PHE A 857 -7.92 -14.16 17.98
N GLY A 858 -7.12 -14.97 18.68
CA GLY A 858 -7.27 -15.11 20.13
C GLY A 858 -8.61 -15.76 20.51
N GLY A 859 -9.23 -16.51 19.60
CA GLY A 859 -10.52 -17.15 19.81
C GLY A 859 -10.40 -18.37 20.72
N ASN A 860 -11.40 -18.63 21.55
CA ASN A 860 -11.44 -19.81 22.42
C ASN A 860 -12.82 -20.46 22.43
N ASP A 861 -12.91 -21.74 22.08
CA ASP A 861 -14.18 -22.50 22.09
C ASP A 861 -15.21 -21.91 21.12
N ILE A 862 -14.93 -22.08 19.82
CA ILE A 862 -15.75 -21.56 18.73
C ILE A 862 -16.14 -22.71 17.81
N SER A 863 -17.44 -22.85 17.57
CA SER A 863 -18.02 -23.85 16.69
C SER A 863 -18.57 -23.22 15.42
N ILE A 864 -18.17 -23.73 14.26
CA ILE A 864 -18.70 -23.37 12.94
C ILE A 864 -19.31 -24.63 12.34
N SER A 865 -20.62 -24.63 12.11
CA SER A 865 -21.34 -25.79 11.60
C SER A 865 -22.27 -25.44 10.45
N ARG A 866 -22.46 -26.39 9.52
CA ARG A 866 -23.46 -26.31 8.45
C ARG A 866 -23.34 -25.01 7.63
N CYS A 867 -22.12 -24.56 7.41
CA CYS A 867 -21.82 -23.34 6.69
C CYS A 867 -21.39 -23.64 5.24
N PHE A 868 -21.74 -22.75 4.31
CA PHE A 868 -21.49 -22.95 2.88
C PHE A 868 -20.75 -21.75 2.28
N HIS A 869 -19.50 -21.92 1.88
CA HIS A 869 -18.74 -20.92 1.12
C HIS A 869 -18.68 -21.33 -0.35
N ASP A 870 -19.28 -20.53 -1.23
CA ASP A 870 -19.45 -20.90 -2.64
C ASP A 870 -18.26 -20.52 -3.55
N GLY A 871 -17.24 -19.87 -3.00
CA GLY A 871 -16.00 -19.55 -3.69
C GLY A 871 -16.07 -18.40 -4.69
N ARG A 872 -17.22 -17.72 -4.83
CA ARG A 872 -17.33 -16.52 -5.67
C ARG A 872 -16.72 -15.32 -4.96
N ALA A 873 -15.99 -14.49 -5.71
CA ALA A 873 -15.34 -13.29 -5.23
C ALA A 873 -15.09 -12.32 -6.40
N PRO A 874 -15.10 -10.99 -6.20
CA PRO A 874 -14.68 -10.03 -7.21
C PRO A 874 -13.17 -10.07 -7.49
N GLY A 875 -12.38 -10.78 -6.67
CA GLY A 875 -10.96 -11.06 -6.89
C GLY A 875 -10.56 -12.43 -6.33
N TYR A 876 -9.52 -12.49 -5.49
CA TYR A 876 -9.14 -13.75 -4.84
C TYR A 876 -10.20 -14.14 -3.80
N SER A 877 -10.76 -15.34 -3.94
CA SER A 877 -11.64 -15.91 -2.93
C SER A 877 -10.85 -16.13 -1.62
N PRO A 878 -11.38 -15.70 -0.47
CA PRO A 878 -10.74 -15.93 0.83
C PRO A 878 -10.88 -17.40 1.26
N SER A 879 -10.11 -17.79 2.28
CA SER A 879 -10.35 -19.05 3.01
C SER A 879 -11.72 -19.03 3.67
N MET A 880 -12.34 -20.18 3.89
CA MET A 880 -13.56 -20.24 4.69
C MET A 880 -13.28 -19.93 6.17
N LEU A 881 -12.20 -20.47 6.73
CA LEU A 881 -11.82 -20.27 8.13
C LEU A 881 -10.35 -19.92 8.26
N HIS A 882 -10.05 -18.79 8.88
CA HIS A 882 -8.70 -18.40 9.27
C HIS A 882 -8.65 -18.14 10.77
N ALA A 883 -7.87 -18.91 11.52
CA ALA A 883 -7.65 -18.69 12.94
C ALA A 883 -6.18 -18.43 13.28
N ARG A 884 -5.92 -17.47 14.17
CA ARG A 884 -4.59 -17.14 14.68
C ARG A 884 -4.64 -17.11 16.20
N ASN A 885 -3.58 -17.60 16.87
CA ASN A 885 -3.48 -17.57 18.34
C ASN A 885 -4.73 -18.09 19.05
N SER A 886 -5.43 -19.06 18.45
CA SER A 886 -6.76 -19.50 18.87
C SER A 886 -6.71 -20.95 19.36
N ARG A 887 -7.67 -21.35 20.21
CA ARG A 887 -7.79 -22.75 20.66
C ARG A 887 -9.21 -23.26 20.65
N LYS A 888 -9.37 -24.58 20.58
CA LYS A 888 -10.67 -25.26 20.62
C LYS A 888 -11.61 -24.73 19.53
N ILE A 889 -11.11 -24.75 18.30
CA ILE A 889 -11.85 -24.29 17.13
C ILE A 889 -12.33 -25.50 16.36
N SER A 890 -13.61 -25.53 16.03
CA SER A 890 -14.16 -26.63 15.24
C SER A 890 -14.94 -26.16 14.02
N MET A 891 -14.76 -26.88 12.91
CA MET A 891 -15.52 -26.71 11.68
C MET A 891 -16.10 -28.06 11.27
N ARG A 892 -17.43 -28.15 11.25
CA ARG A 892 -18.14 -29.39 10.96
C ARG A 892 -19.22 -29.24 9.91
N ASN A 893 -19.45 -30.31 9.14
CA ASN A 893 -20.56 -30.40 8.19
C ASN A 893 -20.64 -29.19 7.26
N SER A 894 -19.50 -28.71 6.78
CA SER A 894 -19.42 -27.46 6.02
C SER A 894 -18.78 -27.67 4.65
N VAL A 895 -19.11 -26.77 3.71
CA VAL A 895 -18.61 -26.81 2.33
C VAL A 895 -17.78 -25.57 2.07
N SER A 896 -16.56 -25.77 1.58
CA SER A 896 -15.70 -24.69 1.10
C SER A 896 -15.33 -24.93 -0.36
N VAL A 897 -15.71 -24.00 -1.23
CA VAL A 897 -15.29 -24.01 -2.64
C VAL A 897 -14.27 -22.91 -2.89
N GLY A 898 -13.17 -23.24 -3.58
CA GLY A 898 -12.12 -22.27 -3.90
C GLY A 898 -11.33 -21.82 -2.67
N GLY A 899 -10.97 -20.53 -2.67
CA GLY A 899 -10.06 -19.95 -1.67
C GLY A 899 -8.59 -20.01 -2.10
N MET A 900 -7.72 -19.09 -1.65
CA MET A 900 -6.26 -19.29 -1.80
C MET A 900 -5.82 -20.56 -1.06
N SER A 901 -6.23 -20.66 0.21
CA SER A 901 -6.42 -21.91 0.91
C SER A 901 -7.87 -22.04 1.39
N SER A 902 -8.38 -23.24 1.67
CA SER A 902 -9.74 -23.38 2.26
C SER A 902 -9.77 -23.04 3.76
N THR A 903 -8.75 -23.45 4.52
CA THR A 903 -8.58 -23.07 5.93
C THR A 903 -7.14 -22.73 6.26
N ALA A 904 -6.92 -21.89 7.26
CA ALA A 904 -5.60 -21.53 7.75
C ALA A 904 -5.58 -21.38 9.27
N PHE A 905 -4.59 -21.96 9.92
CA PHE A 905 -4.40 -21.95 11.37
C PHE A 905 -2.95 -21.57 11.67
N VAL A 906 -2.74 -20.52 12.48
CA VAL A 906 -1.41 -20.04 12.85
C VAL A 906 -1.32 -19.96 14.37
N ASN A 907 -0.31 -20.59 14.96
CA ASN A 907 -0.08 -20.66 16.40
C ASN A 907 -1.37 -21.01 17.18
N SER A 908 -2.07 -22.03 16.73
CA SER A 908 -3.40 -22.40 17.22
C SER A 908 -3.45 -23.90 17.55
N SER A 909 -4.25 -24.32 18.53
CA SER A 909 -4.26 -25.71 19.02
C SER A 909 -5.68 -26.22 19.31
N GLU A 910 -5.83 -27.53 19.49
CA GLU A 910 -7.11 -28.20 19.71
C GLU A 910 -8.08 -27.93 18.55
N ILE A 911 -7.59 -27.98 17.31
CA ILE A 911 -8.36 -27.70 16.10
C ILE A 911 -9.03 -28.99 15.61
N VAL A 912 -10.32 -28.90 15.26
CA VAL A 912 -11.10 -30.05 14.79
C VAL A 912 -11.81 -29.72 13.46
N ILE A 913 -11.39 -30.38 12.38
CA ILE A 913 -11.97 -30.24 11.04
C ILE A 913 -12.55 -31.59 10.62
N GLU A 914 -13.88 -31.69 10.71
CA GLU A 914 -14.58 -32.97 10.54
C GLU A 914 -15.80 -32.89 9.62
N ASN A 915 -16.02 -33.93 8.82
CA ASN A 915 -17.23 -34.07 8.01
C ASN A 915 -17.43 -32.91 7.02
N ASN A 916 -16.36 -32.37 6.43
CA ASN A 916 -16.42 -31.25 5.50
C ASN A 916 -16.15 -31.68 4.05
N VAL A 917 -16.51 -30.81 3.10
CA VAL A 917 -16.16 -30.98 1.69
C VAL A 917 -15.39 -29.75 1.20
N PHE A 918 -14.16 -29.99 0.75
CA PHE A 918 -13.25 -29.00 0.20
C PHE A 918 -13.13 -29.18 -1.30
N LYS A 919 -13.72 -28.25 -2.06
CA LYS A 919 -13.72 -28.29 -3.53
C LYS A 919 -12.77 -27.24 -4.10
N MET A 920 -11.72 -27.73 -4.75
CA MET A 920 -10.81 -27.01 -5.62
C MET A 920 -10.23 -25.71 -5.05
N PRO A 921 -9.53 -25.74 -3.91
CA PRO A 921 -8.76 -24.60 -3.46
C PRO A 921 -7.69 -24.20 -4.49
N SER A 922 -7.21 -22.95 -4.40
CA SER A 922 -6.22 -22.44 -5.35
C SER A 922 -4.86 -23.10 -5.15
N ILE A 923 -4.42 -23.21 -3.89
CA ILE A 923 -3.07 -23.67 -3.53
C ILE A 923 -3.09 -24.73 -2.42
N TRP A 924 -3.85 -24.53 -1.34
CA TRP A 924 -3.87 -25.46 -0.19
C TRP A 924 -5.30 -25.73 0.32
N THR A 925 -5.58 -26.90 0.86
CA THR A 925 -6.83 -27.14 1.61
C THR A 925 -6.68 -26.60 3.02
N VAL A 926 -5.67 -27.10 3.75
CA VAL A 926 -5.36 -26.69 5.12
C VAL A 926 -3.95 -26.09 5.15
N ILE A 927 -3.82 -24.93 5.80
CA ILE A 927 -2.54 -24.43 6.30
C ILE A 927 -2.58 -24.55 7.82
N PHE A 928 -1.58 -25.20 8.42
CA PHE A 928 -1.41 -25.30 9.87
C PHE A 928 0.05 -25.00 10.23
N TYR A 929 0.29 -23.83 10.81
CA TYR A 929 1.58 -23.39 11.33
C TYR A 929 1.54 -23.48 12.86
N GLY A 930 1.85 -24.66 13.37
CA GLY A 930 1.80 -24.95 14.79
C GLY A 930 2.97 -25.79 15.27
N LYS A 931 3.26 -25.64 16.56
CA LYS A 931 4.31 -26.36 17.29
C LYS A 931 3.88 -27.81 17.60
N PRO A 932 4.81 -28.71 17.99
CA PRO A 932 4.48 -30.11 18.29
C PRO A 932 3.37 -30.34 19.33
N ASP A 933 3.24 -29.44 20.31
CA ASP A 933 2.20 -29.47 21.36
C ASP A 933 0.85 -28.90 20.88
N GLN A 934 0.83 -28.31 19.69
CA GLN A 934 -0.35 -27.74 19.07
C GLN A 934 -0.97 -28.74 18.11
N SER A 935 -2.24 -29.09 18.34
CA SER A 935 -2.89 -30.20 17.64
C SER A 935 -3.93 -29.74 16.61
N ILE A 936 -3.97 -30.44 15.49
CA ILE A 936 -5.06 -30.40 14.51
C ILE A 936 -5.52 -31.80 14.16
N ARG A 937 -6.84 -32.00 14.27
CA ARG A 937 -7.53 -33.21 13.83
C ARG A 937 -8.23 -32.93 12.51
N PHE A 938 -7.91 -33.71 11.49
CA PHE A 938 -8.47 -33.60 10.14
C PHE A 938 -9.06 -34.95 9.74
N ALA A 939 -10.37 -35.12 9.97
CA ALA A 939 -11.02 -36.43 9.90
C ALA A 939 -12.31 -36.45 9.08
N ASN A 940 -12.57 -37.54 8.36
CA ASN A 940 -13.85 -37.78 7.66
C ASN A 940 -14.20 -36.69 6.63
N ASN A 941 -13.22 -36.04 6.00
CA ASN A 941 -13.44 -34.99 5.01
C ASN A 941 -13.34 -35.54 3.58
N ILE A 942 -13.97 -34.83 2.64
CA ILE A 942 -13.75 -35.01 1.20
C ILE A 942 -12.90 -33.84 0.70
N VAL A 943 -11.76 -34.14 0.10
CA VAL A 943 -10.80 -33.16 -0.40
C VAL A 943 -10.56 -33.40 -1.89
N THR A 944 -10.74 -32.36 -2.70
CA THR A 944 -10.30 -32.42 -4.10
C THR A 944 -8.95 -31.74 -4.31
N ASP A 945 -8.37 -31.94 -5.49
CA ASP A 945 -7.09 -31.33 -5.87
C ASP A 945 -7.15 -29.78 -5.96
N ASN A 946 -5.97 -29.15 -6.00
CA ASN A 946 -5.77 -27.70 -6.14
C ASN A 946 -6.04 -27.21 -7.58
N LEU A 947 -5.78 -25.95 -7.92
CA LEU A 947 -5.73 -25.53 -9.33
C LEU A 947 -4.70 -26.33 -10.14
N ARG A 948 -4.99 -26.58 -11.41
CA ARG A 948 -4.12 -27.32 -12.34
C ARG A 948 -2.65 -26.85 -12.33
N SER A 949 -2.43 -25.54 -12.30
CA SER A 949 -1.08 -24.95 -12.29
C SER A 949 -0.40 -25.02 -10.90
N LYS A 950 -1.10 -25.50 -9.88
CA LYS A 950 -0.66 -25.59 -8.47
C LYS A 950 -0.69 -27.02 -7.92
N THR A 951 -0.82 -28.03 -8.78
CA THR A 951 -0.79 -29.45 -8.37
C THR A 951 0.55 -29.90 -7.79
N ASP A 952 1.62 -29.13 -8.00
CA ASP A 952 2.90 -29.38 -7.31
C ASP A 952 2.83 -29.03 -5.82
N GLN A 953 1.82 -28.27 -5.38
CA GLN A 953 1.61 -27.96 -3.97
C GLN A 953 0.74 -29.03 -3.33
N ALA A 954 1.08 -29.49 -2.13
CA ALA A 954 0.29 -30.45 -1.37
C ALA A 954 -0.99 -29.79 -0.81
N PRO A 955 -2.13 -30.50 -0.70
CA PRO A 955 -3.34 -29.96 -0.07
C PRO A 955 -3.19 -29.68 1.43
N LEU A 956 -2.38 -30.44 2.17
CA LEU A 956 -2.16 -30.22 3.60
C LEU A 956 -0.77 -29.61 3.82
N ARG A 957 -0.71 -28.35 4.21
CA ARG A 957 0.54 -27.66 4.57
C ARG A 957 0.65 -27.58 6.07
N ILE A 958 1.53 -28.38 6.66
CA ILE A 958 1.63 -28.61 8.10
C ILE A 958 3.06 -28.35 8.54
N GLU A 959 3.28 -27.35 9.40
CA GLU A 959 4.63 -27.01 9.85
C GLU A 959 5.32 -28.18 10.56
N ASN A 960 4.65 -28.82 11.53
CA ASN A 960 5.16 -30.01 12.22
C ASN A 960 4.24 -31.23 12.01
N LEU A 961 4.79 -32.32 11.48
CA LEU A 961 3.99 -33.52 11.14
C LEU A 961 3.28 -34.15 12.34
N ASN A 962 3.85 -34.07 13.55
CA ASN A 962 3.26 -34.69 14.75
C ASN A 962 1.97 -34.01 15.22
N SER A 963 1.80 -32.73 14.87
CA SER A 963 0.61 -31.93 15.16
C SER A 963 -0.63 -32.41 14.41
N LEU A 964 -0.46 -33.07 13.26
CA LEU A 964 -1.57 -33.53 12.43
C LEU A 964 -2.04 -34.93 12.86
N ALA A 965 -3.31 -35.03 13.23
CA ALA A 965 -4.06 -36.28 13.33
C ALA A 965 -5.02 -36.39 12.13
N GLU A 966 -4.55 -37.08 11.07
CA GLU A 966 -5.29 -37.31 9.82
C GLU A 966 -5.94 -38.69 9.82
N GLU A 967 -7.24 -38.79 9.51
CA GLU A 967 -7.94 -40.08 9.42
C GLU A 967 -9.17 -40.06 8.50
N ASN A 968 -9.44 -41.19 7.83
CA ASN A 968 -10.70 -41.49 7.13
C ASN A 968 -11.15 -40.41 6.11
N ASN A 969 -10.20 -39.73 5.48
CA ASN A 969 -10.49 -38.73 4.45
C ASN A 969 -10.55 -39.38 3.05
N ILE A 970 -11.24 -38.71 2.13
CA ILE A 970 -11.23 -39.05 0.71
C ILE A 970 -10.48 -37.97 -0.05
N PHE A 971 -9.44 -38.37 -0.77
CA PHE A 971 -8.67 -37.50 -1.66
C PHE A 971 -9.02 -37.79 -3.12
N PHE A 972 -9.80 -36.90 -3.74
CA PHE A 972 -10.10 -36.95 -5.18
C PHE A 972 -9.09 -36.08 -5.95
N MET A 973 -8.06 -36.72 -6.53
CA MET A 973 -6.85 -36.04 -7.03
C MET A 973 -6.66 -36.20 -8.54
N ARG A 974 -5.90 -35.29 -9.18
CA ARG A 974 -5.52 -35.43 -10.60
C ARG A 974 -4.45 -36.48 -10.81
N PHE A 975 -3.54 -36.63 -9.86
CA PHE A 975 -2.56 -37.70 -9.87
C PHE A 975 -3.04 -38.90 -9.06
N PRO A 976 -2.62 -40.12 -9.43
CA PRO A 976 -2.82 -41.29 -8.59
C PRO A 976 -2.05 -41.16 -7.27
N ARG A 977 -2.42 -41.99 -6.29
CA ARG A 977 -1.93 -41.95 -4.91
C ARG A 977 -0.40 -41.96 -4.80
N ASP A 978 0.25 -42.75 -5.63
CA ASP A 978 1.70 -42.94 -5.67
C ASP A 978 2.47 -41.77 -6.31
N LEU A 979 1.77 -40.81 -6.93
CA LEU A 979 2.38 -39.65 -7.58
C LEU A 979 1.98 -38.31 -6.95
N ARG A 980 0.89 -38.27 -6.16
CA ARG A 980 0.40 -37.02 -5.56
C ARG A 980 1.02 -36.75 -4.20
N TYR A 981 1.69 -35.61 -4.05
CA TYR A 981 2.04 -35.09 -2.73
C TYR A 981 0.77 -34.70 -1.95
N ILE A 982 0.62 -35.16 -0.72
CA ILE A 982 -0.56 -34.86 0.12
C ILE A 982 -0.21 -33.96 1.29
N VAL A 983 1.00 -34.10 1.83
CA VAL A 983 1.49 -33.29 2.95
C VAL A 983 2.74 -32.52 2.53
N GLU A 984 2.76 -31.26 2.90
CA GLU A 984 3.93 -30.37 2.87
C GLU A 984 4.32 -30.06 4.30
N HIS A 985 5.59 -30.24 4.67
CA HIS A 985 6.08 -29.89 5.99
C HIS A 985 7.43 -29.18 5.98
N LEU A 986 7.74 -28.51 7.08
CA LEU A 986 9.02 -27.86 7.23
C LEU A 986 10.10 -28.93 7.50
N ASN A 987 11.25 -28.81 6.84
CA ASN A 987 12.37 -29.72 7.03
C ASN A 987 13.05 -29.48 8.39
N ASP A 988 13.21 -30.54 9.19
CA ASP A 988 13.91 -30.51 10.48
C ASP A 988 15.41 -30.27 10.25
N GLY A 989 15.83 -29.00 10.30
CA GLY A 989 17.20 -28.56 10.00
C GLY A 989 17.31 -27.40 9.00
N ALA A 990 16.19 -26.90 8.46
CA ALA A 990 16.19 -25.76 7.56
C ALA A 990 16.57 -24.45 8.27
N ASP A 991 17.76 -23.93 7.98
CA ASP A 991 18.29 -22.65 8.51
C ASP A 991 17.43 -21.41 8.20
N SER A 992 16.44 -21.51 7.30
CA SER A 992 15.68 -20.36 6.77
C SER A 992 14.15 -20.45 6.93
N GLY A 993 13.60 -21.52 7.50
CA GLY A 993 12.16 -21.69 7.69
C GLY A 993 11.33 -21.74 6.39
N ASN A 994 11.98 -21.84 5.22
CA ASN A 994 11.35 -21.76 3.90
C ASN A 994 11.58 -23.00 3.03
N GLU A 995 12.30 -24.00 3.51
CA GLU A 995 12.47 -25.28 2.82
C GLU A 995 11.37 -26.25 3.25
N TRP A 996 10.35 -26.33 2.41
CA TRP A 996 9.20 -27.21 2.60
C TRP A 996 9.41 -28.49 1.82
N GLU A 997 9.49 -29.61 2.52
CA GLU A 997 9.49 -30.94 1.94
C GLU A 997 8.06 -31.36 1.59
N LYS A 998 7.92 -32.09 0.48
CA LYS A 998 6.63 -32.57 -0.02
C LYS A 998 6.65 -34.08 -0.02
N ILE A 999 5.70 -34.67 0.68
CA ILE A 999 5.60 -36.11 0.85
C ILE A 999 4.24 -36.63 0.42
N LYS A 1000 4.24 -37.88 -0.04
CA LYS A 1000 3.02 -38.62 -0.39
C LYS A 1000 2.35 -39.09 0.90
N LEU A 1001 1.08 -39.49 0.79
CA LEU A 1001 0.30 -39.90 1.96
C LEU A 1001 0.88 -41.16 2.63
N ASP A 1002 1.38 -42.12 1.85
CA ASP A 1002 1.97 -43.34 2.40
C ASP A 1002 3.32 -43.08 3.08
N GLU A 1003 4.10 -42.12 2.57
CA GLU A 1003 5.34 -41.66 3.21
C GLU A 1003 5.04 -41.00 4.56
N TYR A 1004 4.01 -40.14 4.62
CA TYR A 1004 3.54 -39.56 5.88
C TYR A 1004 3.17 -40.65 6.90
N TYR A 1005 2.35 -41.64 6.54
CA TYR A 1005 1.98 -42.72 7.47
C TYR A 1005 3.18 -43.49 8.02
N ASN A 1006 4.20 -43.72 7.19
CA ASN A 1006 5.43 -44.36 7.62
C ASN A 1006 6.22 -43.46 8.60
N LEU A 1007 6.34 -42.16 8.31
CA LEU A 1007 7.12 -41.22 9.12
C LEU A 1007 6.55 -41.04 10.54
N ILE A 1008 5.23 -41.01 10.70
CA ILE A 1008 4.59 -40.79 12.01
C ILE A 1008 4.14 -42.08 12.71
N ALA A 1009 4.38 -43.25 12.10
CA ALA A 1009 3.97 -44.56 12.62
C ALA A 1009 2.48 -44.64 13.06
N ARG A 1010 1.56 -44.03 12.29
CA ARG A 1010 0.11 -44.03 12.56
C ARG A 1010 -0.69 -44.80 11.50
N ASN A 1011 -1.94 -45.11 11.83
CA ASN A 1011 -2.81 -46.00 11.05
C ASN A 1011 -3.26 -45.43 9.69
N LYS A 1012 -3.43 -46.34 8.72
CA LYS A 1012 -3.95 -46.08 7.38
C LYS A 1012 -5.49 -46.02 7.40
N GLY A 1013 -6.08 -44.88 7.06
CA GLY A 1013 -7.54 -44.72 6.99
C GLY A 1013 -8.06 -44.00 5.75
N SER A 1014 -7.23 -43.19 5.08
CA SER A 1014 -7.69 -42.32 4.00
C SER A 1014 -7.42 -42.89 2.61
N ILE A 1015 -8.39 -42.70 1.71
CA ILE A 1015 -8.43 -43.35 0.40
C ILE A 1015 -8.41 -42.33 -0.75
N PHE A 1016 -8.00 -42.77 -1.93
CA PHE A 1016 -8.10 -42.01 -3.17
C PHE A 1016 -9.24 -42.61 -3.98
N ALA A 1017 -10.36 -41.89 -4.05
CA ALA A 1017 -11.57 -42.36 -4.70
C ALA A 1017 -12.38 -41.18 -5.22
N ASP A 1018 -13.22 -41.44 -6.23
CA ASP A 1018 -14.26 -40.51 -6.64
C ASP A 1018 -15.43 -40.61 -5.63
N PRO A 1019 -15.75 -39.54 -4.88
CA PRO A 1019 -16.87 -39.57 -3.94
C PRO A 1019 -18.24 -39.52 -4.62
N ASN A 1020 -18.28 -39.35 -5.95
CA ASN A 1020 -19.46 -39.27 -6.81
C ASN A 1020 -20.51 -38.28 -6.27
N ILE A 1021 -20.03 -37.06 -5.95
CA ILE A 1021 -20.89 -35.94 -5.53
C ILE A 1021 -21.31 -35.15 -6.77
N LYS A 1022 -22.56 -34.67 -6.81
CA LYS A 1022 -23.12 -33.99 -7.99
C LYS A 1022 -22.39 -32.69 -8.37
N ALA A 1023 -21.85 -31.99 -7.37
CA ALA A 1023 -21.09 -30.75 -7.52
C ALA A 1023 -19.64 -30.95 -7.97
N LEU A 1024 -19.11 -32.18 -8.02
CA LEU A 1024 -17.76 -32.42 -8.53
C LEU A 1024 -17.77 -32.74 -10.02
N PRO A 1025 -16.87 -32.11 -10.80
CA PRO A 1025 -16.71 -32.41 -12.21
C PRO A 1025 -15.90 -33.70 -12.44
N LYS A 1026 -15.96 -34.24 -13.66
CA LYS A 1026 -14.92 -35.15 -14.18
C LYS A 1026 -13.61 -34.35 -14.31
N MET A 1027 -12.81 -34.30 -13.24
CA MET A 1027 -11.53 -33.58 -13.24
C MET A 1027 -10.53 -34.24 -14.20
N LEU A 1028 -9.68 -33.43 -14.81
CA LEU A 1028 -8.52 -33.89 -15.57
C LEU A 1028 -7.65 -34.78 -14.66
N GLN A 1029 -7.46 -36.05 -15.03
CA GLN A 1029 -6.56 -36.95 -14.34
C GLN A 1029 -5.34 -37.25 -15.21
N TRP A 1030 -4.17 -37.23 -14.59
CA TRP A 1030 -2.90 -37.59 -15.19
C TRP A 1030 -2.43 -38.92 -14.65
N LYS A 1031 -2.03 -39.82 -15.54
CA LYS A 1031 -1.45 -41.11 -15.17
C LYS A 1031 0.02 -41.01 -14.77
N ASN A 1032 0.71 -39.96 -15.22
CA ASN A 1032 2.15 -39.78 -14.99
C ASN A 1032 2.59 -38.31 -15.17
N ALA A 1033 3.83 -38.01 -14.76
CA ALA A 1033 4.39 -36.65 -14.84
C ALA A 1033 4.54 -36.12 -16.28
N SER A 1034 4.70 -37.00 -17.27
CA SER A 1034 4.83 -36.62 -18.68
C SER A 1034 3.51 -36.04 -19.22
N GLU A 1035 2.37 -36.64 -18.88
CA GLU A 1035 1.05 -36.12 -19.23
C GLU A 1035 0.84 -34.72 -18.65
N ARG A 1036 1.17 -34.51 -17.37
CA ARG A 1036 1.16 -33.18 -16.76
C ARG A 1036 2.04 -32.19 -17.52
N LYS A 1037 3.30 -32.56 -17.79
CA LYS A 1037 4.26 -31.68 -18.47
C LYS A 1037 3.76 -31.26 -19.84
N ASN A 1038 3.16 -32.18 -20.59
CA ASN A 1038 2.58 -31.89 -21.91
C ASN A 1038 1.38 -30.96 -21.79
N ASP A 1039 0.50 -31.19 -20.83
CA ASP A 1039 -0.61 -30.29 -20.58
C ASP A 1039 -0.11 -28.90 -20.21
N MET A 1040 0.87 -28.76 -19.31
CA MET A 1040 1.39 -27.46 -18.85
C MET A 1040 1.99 -26.59 -19.96
N LYS A 1041 2.34 -27.16 -21.11
CA LYS A 1041 2.79 -26.40 -22.30
C LYS A 1041 1.64 -25.79 -23.10
N LYS A 1042 0.40 -26.26 -22.91
CA LYS A 1042 -0.78 -25.75 -23.60
C LYS A 1042 -1.06 -24.31 -23.18
N GLY A 1043 -1.47 -23.47 -24.13
CA GLY A 1043 -1.62 -22.02 -23.94
C GLY A 1043 -2.75 -21.61 -22.97
N ILE A 1044 -2.83 -20.30 -22.72
CA ILE A 1044 -3.75 -19.69 -21.74
C ILE A 1044 -5.23 -20.04 -21.97
N GLU A 1045 -5.63 -20.27 -23.23
CA GLU A 1045 -6.99 -20.63 -23.59
C GLU A 1045 -7.37 -22.05 -23.12
N PHE A 1046 -6.44 -23.00 -23.22
CA PHE A 1046 -6.64 -24.34 -22.65
C PHE A 1046 -6.77 -24.26 -21.13
N GLU A 1047 -5.89 -23.51 -20.46
CA GLU A 1047 -5.97 -23.31 -19.01
C GLU A 1047 -7.30 -22.68 -18.59
N ARG A 1048 -7.74 -21.64 -19.30
CA ARG A 1048 -9.03 -21.00 -19.07
C ARG A 1048 -10.18 -21.98 -19.26
N ASN A 1049 -10.20 -22.76 -20.34
CA ASN A 1049 -11.28 -23.72 -20.59
C ASN A 1049 -11.35 -24.81 -19.52
N VAL A 1050 -10.20 -25.37 -19.12
CA VAL A 1050 -10.13 -26.37 -18.04
C VAL A 1050 -10.59 -25.77 -16.71
N ASN A 1051 -10.10 -24.58 -16.34
CA ASN A 1051 -10.52 -23.89 -15.13
C ASN A 1051 -12.02 -23.57 -15.15
N ASN A 1052 -12.55 -23.11 -16.28
CA ASN A 1052 -13.96 -22.80 -16.45
C ASN A 1052 -14.82 -24.06 -16.30
N TYR A 1053 -14.39 -25.20 -16.84
CA TYR A 1053 -15.11 -26.47 -16.74
C TYR A 1053 -15.05 -27.07 -15.32
N GLU A 1054 -13.86 -27.10 -14.70
CA GLU A 1054 -13.66 -27.77 -13.40
C GLU A 1054 -14.13 -26.92 -12.20
N ASN A 1055 -14.05 -25.59 -12.32
CA ASN A 1055 -14.54 -24.67 -11.29
C ASN A 1055 -15.90 -24.05 -11.61
N ALA A 1056 -16.48 -24.32 -12.79
CA ALA A 1056 -17.64 -23.62 -13.32
C ALA A 1056 -17.46 -22.08 -13.40
N ARG A 1057 -16.21 -21.58 -13.43
CA ARG A 1057 -15.91 -20.14 -13.44
C ARG A 1057 -16.12 -19.54 -14.83
N ASN A 1058 -17.18 -18.79 -15.07
CA ASN A 1058 -17.21 -17.84 -16.19
C ASN A 1058 -16.59 -16.50 -15.76
N PRO A 1059 -15.44 -16.08 -16.36
CA PRO A 1059 -14.78 -14.82 -16.01
C PRO A 1059 -15.62 -13.57 -16.32
N ASN A 1060 -16.61 -13.67 -17.22
CA ASN A 1060 -17.35 -12.51 -17.70
C ASN A 1060 -18.73 -12.30 -17.05
N ASN A 1061 -19.19 -13.21 -16.17
CA ASN A 1061 -20.49 -13.03 -15.53
C ASN A 1061 -20.68 -13.82 -14.23
N HIS A 1062 -20.31 -13.23 -13.09
CA HIS A 1062 -20.46 -13.79 -11.74
C HIS A 1062 -21.92 -14.04 -11.30
N HIS A 1063 -22.91 -13.51 -12.05
CA HIS A 1063 -24.33 -13.67 -11.79
C HIS A 1063 -24.97 -14.88 -12.50
N LEU A 1064 -24.34 -15.42 -13.56
CA LEU A 1064 -24.90 -16.52 -14.37
C LEU A 1064 -24.40 -17.92 -13.94
N TYR A 1065 -24.05 -18.08 -12.67
CA TYR A 1065 -23.53 -19.35 -12.13
C TYR A 1065 -24.66 -20.21 -11.55
N ARG A 1066 -24.54 -21.54 -11.66
CA ARG A 1066 -25.36 -22.46 -10.87
C ARG A 1066 -25.09 -22.19 -9.39
N GLN A 1067 -26.15 -21.93 -8.62
CA GLN A 1067 -26.05 -21.77 -7.19
C GLN A 1067 -26.05 -23.16 -6.55
N TRP A 1068 -24.91 -23.67 -6.11
CA TRP A 1068 -24.91 -24.99 -5.48
C TRP A 1068 -25.63 -25.02 -4.13
N ASP A 1069 -26.12 -26.21 -3.77
CA ASP A 1069 -26.67 -26.50 -2.45
C ASP A 1069 -25.92 -27.65 -1.76
N PHE A 1070 -26.08 -27.82 -0.44
CA PHE A 1070 -25.46 -28.93 0.32
C PHE A 1070 -25.77 -30.29 -0.28
N SER A 1071 -26.98 -30.47 -0.83
CA SER A 1071 -27.40 -31.71 -1.48
C SER A 1071 -26.56 -32.07 -2.71
N ASP A 1072 -25.89 -31.10 -3.34
CA ASP A 1072 -24.97 -31.35 -4.44
C ASP A 1072 -23.62 -31.91 -3.97
N PHE A 1073 -23.29 -31.77 -2.68
CA PHE A 1073 -22.02 -32.22 -2.09
C PHE A 1073 -22.15 -33.52 -1.29
N PHE A 1074 -23.33 -34.12 -1.24
CA PHE A 1074 -23.51 -35.43 -0.61
C PHE A 1074 -22.90 -36.55 -1.47
N ALA A 1075 -22.05 -37.38 -0.87
CA ALA A 1075 -21.46 -38.55 -1.54
C ALA A 1075 -22.53 -39.57 -1.94
N SER A 1076 -22.37 -40.21 -3.10
CA SER A 1076 -23.35 -41.15 -3.65
C SER A 1076 -22.68 -42.40 -4.25
N PRO A 1077 -22.85 -43.62 -3.70
CA PRO A 1077 -23.54 -43.93 -2.45
C PRO A 1077 -22.84 -43.29 -1.23
N PRO A 1078 -23.49 -43.22 -0.06
CA PRO A 1078 -22.82 -42.78 1.17
C PRO A 1078 -21.55 -43.58 1.42
N LEU A 1079 -20.47 -42.87 1.76
CA LEU A 1079 -19.16 -43.46 2.01
C LEU A 1079 -18.93 -43.54 3.51
N PHE A 1080 -18.29 -44.61 3.97
CA PHE A 1080 -18.13 -44.90 5.39
C PHE A 1080 -16.66 -45.14 5.76
N ASP A 1081 -16.31 -44.77 6.99
CA ASP A 1081 -14.97 -44.90 7.59
C ASP A 1081 -14.53 -46.34 7.93
N GLY A 1082 -15.26 -47.35 7.42
CA GLY A 1082 -15.07 -48.76 7.80
C GLY A 1082 -15.62 -49.13 9.19
N LYS A 1083 -16.09 -48.17 9.99
CA LYS A 1083 -16.74 -48.36 11.30
C LYS A 1083 -18.20 -47.90 11.31
N GLY A 1084 -18.75 -47.57 10.14
CA GLY A 1084 -20.15 -47.16 9.96
C GLY A 1084 -20.41 -45.66 10.12
N LYS A 1085 -19.39 -44.82 10.31
CA LYS A 1085 -19.56 -43.35 10.28
C LYS A 1085 -19.44 -42.83 8.85
N LYS A 1086 -20.30 -41.87 8.48
CA LYS A 1086 -20.29 -41.25 7.15
C LYS A 1086 -19.05 -40.37 6.96
N ILE A 1087 -18.44 -40.44 5.78
CA ILE A 1087 -17.35 -39.56 5.34
C ILE A 1087 -17.94 -38.42 4.50
N GLY A 1088 -17.45 -37.20 4.70
CA GLY A 1088 -18.00 -35.98 4.13
C GLY A 1088 -19.15 -35.44 4.97
N LEU A 1089 -20.11 -34.74 4.34
CA LEU A 1089 -21.25 -34.16 5.06
C LEU A 1089 -22.16 -35.25 5.66
N ASP A 1090 -22.50 -35.12 6.95
CA ASP A 1090 -23.52 -35.97 7.56
C ASP A 1090 -24.93 -35.49 7.19
N ARG A 1091 -25.58 -36.21 6.28
CA ARG A 1091 -26.92 -35.88 5.74
C ARG A 1091 -27.99 -35.64 6.81
N GLU A 1092 -27.90 -36.31 7.95
CA GLU A 1092 -28.90 -36.21 9.02
C GLU A 1092 -28.93 -34.82 9.67
N GLN A 1093 -27.78 -34.12 9.64
CA GLN A 1093 -27.63 -32.76 10.16
C GLN A 1093 -28.32 -31.69 9.29
N PHE A 1094 -28.80 -32.07 8.09
CA PHE A 1094 -29.40 -31.18 7.11
C PHE A 1094 -30.90 -31.42 6.89
N THR A 1095 -31.57 -32.22 7.72
CA THR A 1095 -33.00 -32.54 7.59
C THR A 1095 -33.91 -31.31 7.67
N THR A 1096 -33.47 -30.25 8.34
CA THR A 1096 -34.17 -28.96 8.45
C THR A 1096 -33.63 -27.89 7.50
N PHE A 1097 -32.70 -28.22 6.59
CA PHE A 1097 -32.17 -27.27 5.62
C PHE A 1097 -33.08 -27.20 4.39
N PRO A 1098 -33.24 -26.00 3.81
CA PRO A 1098 -34.06 -25.89 2.62
C PRO A 1098 -33.45 -26.65 1.44
N SER A 1099 -34.32 -27.20 0.60
CA SER A 1099 -33.98 -27.71 -0.72
C SER A 1099 -34.86 -27.03 -1.76
N LYS A 1100 -34.34 -26.02 -2.46
CA LYS A 1100 -35.03 -25.45 -3.62
C LYS A 1100 -34.70 -26.29 -4.86
N PRO A 1101 -35.69 -26.77 -5.62
CA PRO A 1101 -35.46 -27.27 -6.97
C PRO A 1101 -34.89 -26.12 -7.80
N GLN A 1102 -33.73 -26.31 -8.42
CA GLN A 1102 -33.17 -25.34 -9.35
C GLN A 1102 -33.42 -25.79 -10.78
N ASP A 1103 -33.71 -24.82 -11.65
CA ASP A 1103 -33.74 -25.04 -13.08
C ASP A 1103 -32.32 -25.34 -13.58
N THR A 1104 -32.05 -26.60 -13.91
CA THR A 1104 -30.77 -27.08 -14.42
C THR A 1104 -30.68 -27.06 -15.94
N SER A 1105 -31.74 -26.67 -16.66
CA SER A 1105 -31.85 -26.81 -18.12
C SER A 1105 -30.71 -26.13 -18.91
N VAL A 1106 -30.32 -24.91 -18.50
CA VAL A 1106 -29.19 -24.16 -19.09
C VAL A 1106 -27.85 -24.89 -18.88
N TRP A 1107 -27.72 -25.70 -17.84
CA TRP A 1107 -26.49 -26.41 -17.51
C TRP A 1107 -26.45 -27.82 -18.08
N ASP A 1108 -27.58 -28.51 -18.09
CA ASP A 1108 -27.71 -29.81 -18.75
C ASP A 1108 -27.50 -29.69 -20.27
N SER A 1109 -27.78 -28.52 -20.86
CA SER A 1109 -27.41 -28.20 -22.26
C SER A 1109 -25.93 -27.83 -22.47
N ARG A 1110 -25.17 -27.55 -21.40
CA ARG A 1110 -23.74 -27.21 -21.44
C ARG A 1110 -22.82 -28.38 -21.05
N ARG A 1111 -23.34 -29.36 -20.30
CA ARG A 1111 -22.72 -30.68 -20.10
C ARG A 1111 -22.71 -31.45 -21.40
#